data_AF-A0A9D7N619-F1
#
_entry.id   AF-A0A9D7N619-F1
#
_cell.length_a   1.000
_cell.length_b   1.000
_cell.length_c   1.000
_cell.angle_alpha   90.00
_cell.angle_beta   90.00
_cell.angle_gamma   90.00
#
_symmetry.space_group_name_H-M   'P 1'
#
loop_
_entity.id
_entity.type
_entity.pdbx_description
1 polymer ?
#
loop_
_entity_poly.entity_id
_entity_poly.type
_entity_poly.pdbx_seq_one_letter_code
_entity_poly.pdbx_strand_id
1 'polypeptide(L)'
;MRCSALLLAVLAFGAALRGQEPALQELAPLRVLSLNAWHGGKRVEDGQAKLLAAIRAARADVVGLQEARAGLPFFLAQELGWDLVAKDDQSVAILSRHPVVARHARTKNDAGLGARLRVREEPPAEIEVFVAHLDYDPYGPYQAHFDRAPLEAILEAQRQNQLAEIEDLLLAMRPALAQRDAVPVVLMGDLNTPSHLDWTAACRSRNAGYVIEWPVTHAIERAGFVDVFRSRHPDPLAEPGTTWSPVVRANEGRIEPQDRIDYVFYTGDGARLARAEHLVLGTPQPEPDHAANEWPTDHVAVLAELALELPCSPQRNAERTRLELASSSVRAGEPLVARFSGTAGVARGWIGIWPAPAFPEAVPATRWSYLHGSQVARDERGPAEGNLRFATGADPEQPLPPGEYFAWLLANDRDEALAPPQRFQVLPRRAPSELARPRDRLRVLVWNLWHGGREDGEAGFVRALEILRAADPDVALLVETYGSGQRIAAALDLHLAMPTPADNLALLSRWPFAEVWELGERFHGLGGVIDVPGFGPLALVDVWLSYAAEIWEEGSRARCSPTEMLAQHERSALADLDALLRPLRRRLAERAPLPVLLGGDFNSMSHEDYVESARSQYGEPIAWPATRRLVELGFGDAWRAVHPGVDRAADRTWSPRFPRQEQDRIDFLFWRGERLVPRAARRIDRHPEGFPSDHAALVFELELRR
;
A
#
# COMPACT_ATOMS: atom_id res chain seq x y z
N MET A 1 -62.82 22.48 -45.56
CA MET A 1 -63.98 22.27 -44.67
C MET A 1 -64.12 20.78 -44.41
N ARG A 2 -64.38 20.43 -43.14
CA ARG A 2 -64.91 19.17 -42.57
C ARG A 2 -65.59 18.25 -43.60
N CYS A 3 -65.50 16.91 -43.58
CA CYS A 3 -65.42 15.92 -42.51
C CYS A 3 -64.91 14.60 -43.12
N SER A 4 -64.21 13.77 -42.36
CA SER A 4 -64.43 12.31 -42.32
C SER A 4 -63.67 11.72 -41.14
N ALA A 5 -64.42 11.15 -40.20
CA ALA A 5 -63.93 10.34 -39.11
C ALA A 5 -64.46 8.92 -39.31
N LEU A 6 -63.60 7.91 -39.23
CA LEU A 6 -63.88 6.69 -38.46
C LEU A 6 -62.60 5.84 -38.29
N LEU A 7 -62.52 5.17 -37.14
CA LEU A 7 -61.49 4.24 -36.63
C LEU A 7 -60.24 4.84 -35.99
N LEU A 8 -60.31 4.92 -34.65
CA LEU A 8 -59.22 5.11 -33.72
C LEU A 8 -59.46 4.12 -32.56
N ALA A 9 -58.79 2.98 -32.58
CA ALA A 9 -58.47 2.14 -31.41
C ALA A 9 -57.80 0.85 -31.90
N VAL A 10 -56.47 0.82 -31.85
CA VAL A 10 -55.54 -0.28 -31.49
C VAL A 10 -54.21 0.13 -32.10
N LEU A 11 -53.39 0.90 -31.37
CA LEU A 11 -51.95 1.07 -31.60
C LEU A 11 -51.39 1.93 -30.44
N ALA A 12 -51.15 1.32 -29.29
CA ALA A 12 -50.30 1.90 -28.24
C ALA A 12 -49.94 0.84 -27.18
N PHE A 13 -49.28 -0.26 -27.57
CA PHE A 13 -48.47 -1.07 -26.64
C PHE A 13 -47.58 -2.01 -27.47
N GLY A 14 -46.41 -1.52 -27.86
CA GLY A 14 -45.51 -2.31 -28.72
C GLY A 14 -44.34 -1.52 -29.29
N ALA A 15 -43.73 -0.61 -28.52
CA ALA A 15 -42.49 0.05 -28.91
C ALA A 15 -41.77 0.61 -27.69
N ALA A 16 -41.16 -0.25 -26.86
CA ALA A 16 -40.09 0.15 -25.92
C ALA A 16 -39.39 -1.06 -25.28
N LEU A 17 -38.94 -2.05 -26.05
CA LEU A 17 -37.98 -3.06 -25.57
C LEU A 17 -37.12 -3.54 -26.75
N ARG A 18 -36.35 -2.61 -27.34
CA ARG A 18 -35.05 -2.98 -27.91
C ARG A 18 -34.05 -2.60 -26.83
N GLY A 19 -33.51 -3.60 -26.15
CA GLY A 19 -32.41 -3.39 -25.20
C GLY A 19 -31.31 -2.62 -25.91
N GLN A 20 -30.92 -1.48 -25.34
CA GLN A 20 -29.63 -0.90 -25.66
C GLN A 20 -28.59 -1.91 -25.18
N GLU A 21 -27.80 -2.46 -26.10
CA GLU A 21 -26.53 -3.05 -25.70
C GLU A 21 -25.76 -2.00 -24.89
N PRO A 22 -25.20 -2.35 -23.72
CA PRO A 22 -24.44 -1.39 -22.94
C PRO A 22 -23.26 -0.92 -23.80
N ALA A 23 -23.15 0.40 -23.97
CA ALA A 23 -22.02 0.99 -24.66
C ALA A 23 -20.73 0.60 -23.91
N LEU A 24 -19.89 -0.21 -24.55
CA LEU A 24 -18.51 -0.43 -24.12
C LEU A 24 -17.79 0.91 -24.22
N GLN A 25 -17.43 1.50 -23.08
CA GLN A 25 -16.58 2.68 -23.05
C GLN A 25 -15.14 2.20 -22.96
N GLU A 26 -14.37 2.34 -24.05
CA GLU A 26 -12.96 2.00 -24.11
C GLU A 26 -12.20 2.79 -23.02
N LEU A 27 -11.64 2.07 -22.06
CA LEU A 27 -10.59 2.61 -21.20
C LEU A 27 -9.34 2.86 -22.05
N ALA A 28 -8.54 3.86 -21.68
CA ALA A 28 -7.17 3.91 -22.17
C ALA A 28 -6.47 2.57 -21.84
N PRO A 29 -5.74 1.97 -22.79
CA PRO A 29 -5.15 0.66 -22.59
C PRO A 29 -4.13 0.70 -21.46
N LEU A 30 -4.17 -0.30 -20.57
CA LEU A 30 -3.24 -0.45 -19.45
C LEU A 30 -1.88 -0.89 -19.98
N ARG A 31 -0.84 -0.13 -19.68
CA ARG A 31 0.54 -0.40 -20.07
C ARG A 31 1.27 -1.15 -18.96
N VAL A 32 1.60 -2.41 -19.21
CA VAL A 32 2.30 -3.29 -18.27
C VAL A 32 3.73 -3.53 -18.75
N LEU A 33 4.72 -3.29 -17.88
CA LEU A 33 6.13 -3.42 -18.18
C LEU A 33 6.79 -4.49 -17.28
N SER A 34 7.44 -5.49 -17.87
CA SER A 34 8.41 -6.34 -17.18
C SER A 34 9.81 -5.76 -17.35
N LEU A 35 10.54 -5.55 -16.25
CA LEU A 35 11.86 -4.91 -16.26
C LEU A 35 12.79 -5.51 -15.18
N ASN A 36 13.78 -6.29 -15.63
CA ASN A 36 14.94 -6.65 -14.80
C ASN A 36 15.86 -5.43 -14.66
N ALA A 37 16.21 -5.08 -13.42
CA ALA A 37 16.96 -3.89 -13.08
C ALA A 37 18.48 -4.09 -13.01
N TRP A 38 19.02 -5.29 -13.29
CA TRP A 38 20.45 -5.60 -13.25
C TRP A 38 21.14 -5.17 -11.94
N HIS A 39 20.77 -5.83 -10.85
CA HIS A 39 21.18 -5.51 -9.48
C HIS A 39 20.91 -4.06 -9.04
N GLY A 40 19.75 -3.53 -9.42
CA GLY A 40 19.33 -2.18 -9.06
C GLY A 40 20.00 -1.06 -9.83
N GLY A 41 20.39 -1.33 -11.07
CA GLY A 41 21.03 -0.39 -12.01
C GLY A 41 22.50 -0.16 -11.71
N LYS A 42 23.15 -1.01 -10.90
CA LYS A 42 24.52 -0.78 -10.41
C LYS A 42 25.60 -1.06 -11.45
N ARG A 43 25.24 -1.69 -12.56
CA ARG A 43 26.16 -2.09 -13.63
C ARG A 43 26.33 -1.03 -14.72
N VAL A 44 25.54 0.03 -14.67
CA VAL A 44 25.58 1.15 -15.61
C VAL A 44 25.70 2.45 -14.82
N GLU A 45 26.50 3.41 -15.31
CA GLU A 45 26.61 4.75 -14.73
C GLU A 45 25.23 5.41 -14.69
N ASP A 46 24.85 5.99 -13.55
CA ASP A 46 23.53 6.59 -13.31
C ASP A 46 22.34 5.63 -13.56
N GLY A 47 22.56 4.32 -13.41
CA GLY A 47 21.58 3.31 -13.81
C GLY A 47 20.21 3.43 -13.14
N GLN A 48 20.13 3.89 -11.89
CA GLN A 48 18.84 4.12 -11.21
C GLN A 48 18.02 5.23 -11.87
N ALA A 49 18.66 6.34 -12.23
CA ALA A 49 18.02 7.45 -12.94
C ALA A 49 17.62 7.03 -14.36
N LYS A 50 18.44 6.21 -15.03
CA LYS A 50 18.14 5.65 -16.35
C LYS A 50 16.99 4.63 -16.31
N LEU A 51 16.87 3.83 -15.25
CA LEU A 51 15.71 2.94 -15.03
C LEU A 51 14.42 3.75 -14.88
N LEU A 52 14.44 4.84 -14.10
CA LEU A 52 13.32 5.78 -14.01
C LEU A 52 12.97 6.39 -15.37
N ALA A 53 13.98 6.80 -16.16
CA ALA A 53 13.78 7.32 -17.51
C ALA A 53 13.18 6.28 -18.46
N ALA A 54 13.62 5.02 -18.39
CA ALA A 54 13.08 3.91 -19.18
C ALA A 54 11.60 3.64 -18.84
N ILE A 55 11.22 3.63 -17.56
CA ILE A 55 9.82 3.49 -17.12
C ILE A 55 8.97 4.65 -17.66
N ARG A 56 9.46 5.89 -17.56
CA ARG A 56 8.77 7.08 -18.09
C ARG A 56 8.66 7.03 -19.61
N ALA A 57 9.69 6.57 -20.33
CA ALA A 57 9.69 6.42 -21.79
C ALA A 57 8.70 5.36 -22.27
N ALA A 58 8.57 4.24 -21.54
CA ALA A 58 7.53 3.24 -21.77
C ALA A 58 6.11 3.80 -21.58
N ARG A 59 5.99 4.87 -20.79
CA ARG A 59 4.73 5.38 -20.22
C ARG A 59 3.95 4.24 -19.56
N ALA A 60 4.66 3.40 -18.81
CA ALA A 60 4.04 2.30 -18.10
C ALA A 60 2.98 2.82 -17.13
N ASP A 61 1.99 1.99 -16.84
CA ASP A 61 1.02 2.19 -15.76
C ASP A 61 1.26 1.21 -14.61
N VAL A 62 1.83 0.04 -14.93
CA VAL A 62 2.24 -1.01 -13.98
C VAL A 62 3.62 -1.53 -14.40
N VAL A 63 4.53 -1.66 -13.44
CA VAL A 63 5.87 -2.22 -13.67
C VAL A 63 6.12 -3.37 -12.70
N GLY A 64 6.40 -4.55 -13.24
CA GLY A 64 6.99 -5.65 -12.49
C GLY A 64 8.52 -5.57 -12.57
N LEU A 65 9.16 -5.34 -11.44
CA LEU A 65 10.61 -5.23 -11.30
C LEU A 65 11.23 -6.56 -10.85
N GLN A 66 12.36 -6.92 -11.47
CA GLN A 66 13.23 -8.03 -11.07
C GLN A 66 14.63 -7.50 -10.78
N GLU A 67 15.40 -8.22 -9.95
CA GLU A 67 16.72 -7.81 -9.48
C GLU A 67 16.86 -6.37 -8.94
N ALA A 68 15.77 -5.77 -8.47
CA ALA A 68 15.78 -4.36 -8.10
C ALA A 68 16.69 -4.10 -6.89
N ARG A 69 16.41 -4.74 -5.75
CA ARG A 69 17.21 -4.72 -4.51
C ARG A 69 17.56 -3.30 -4.01
N ALA A 70 18.24 -3.23 -2.87
CA ALA A 70 18.99 -2.05 -2.41
C ALA A 70 18.26 -0.68 -2.49
N GLY A 71 16.98 -0.62 -2.12
CA GLY A 71 16.19 0.63 -2.08
C GLY A 71 15.59 1.08 -3.40
N LEU A 72 15.94 0.45 -4.53
CA LEU A 72 15.48 0.89 -5.86
C LEU A 72 13.94 0.95 -5.98
N PRO A 73 13.15 -0.05 -5.54
CA PRO A 73 11.70 0.04 -5.69
C PRO A 73 11.08 1.23 -4.94
N PHE A 74 11.62 1.58 -3.78
CA PHE A 74 11.17 2.74 -3.01
C PHE A 74 11.52 4.06 -3.71
N PHE A 75 12.76 4.18 -4.19
CA PHE A 75 13.19 5.33 -5.00
C PHE A 75 12.29 5.53 -6.22
N LEU A 76 12.03 4.47 -6.99
CA LEU A 76 11.18 4.55 -8.18
C LEU A 76 9.72 4.88 -7.83
N ALA A 77 9.18 4.28 -6.77
CA ALA A 77 7.82 4.58 -6.30
C ALA A 77 7.67 6.05 -5.91
N GLN A 78 8.65 6.59 -5.17
CA GLN A 78 8.69 7.98 -4.75
C GLN A 78 8.79 8.94 -5.96
N GLU A 79 9.72 8.69 -6.87
CA GLU A 79 9.95 9.53 -8.06
C GLU A 79 8.80 9.50 -9.09
N LEU A 80 8.01 8.43 -9.07
CA LEU A 80 6.83 8.29 -9.92
C LEU A 80 5.54 8.75 -9.22
N GLY A 81 5.53 8.82 -7.88
CA GLY A 81 4.33 9.03 -7.07
C GLY A 81 3.37 7.84 -7.14
N TRP A 82 3.90 6.61 -7.15
CA TRP A 82 3.16 5.38 -7.40
C TRP A 82 3.07 4.48 -6.17
N ASP A 83 2.07 3.60 -6.15
CA ASP A 83 1.94 2.56 -5.14
C ASP A 83 2.99 1.46 -5.35
N LEU A 84 3.43 0.87 -4.23
CA LEU A 84 4.48 -0.15 -4.19
C LEU A 84 4.03 -1.41 -3.43
N VAL A 85 4.31 -2.56 -4.03
CA VAL A 85 4.33 -3.86 -3.34
C VAL A 85 5.67 -4.52 -3.62
N ALA A 86 6.49 -4.74 -2.59
CA ALA A 86 7.82 -5.32 -2.73
C ALA A 86 8.03 -6.51 -1.79
N LYS A 87 8.95 -7.41 -2.17
CA LYS A 87 9.56 -8.38 -1.26
C LYS A 87 10.36 -7.66 -0.16
N ASP A 88 10.66 -8.37 0.92
CA ASP A 88 11.48 -7.82 2.01
C ASP A 88 12.91 -7.49 1.56
N ASP A 89 13.49 -8.35 0.72
CA ASP A 89 14.81 -8.15 0.13
C ASP A 89 14.78 -7.17 -1.06
N GLN A 90 13.57 -6.72 -1.44
CA GLN A 90 13.29 -5.77 -2.51
C GLN A 90 13.75 -6.24 -3.89
N SER A 91 14.10 -7.52 -4.05
CA SER A 91 14.57 -8.07 -5.33
C SER A 91 13.47 -8.10 -6.38
N VAL A 92 12.23 -8.30 -5.95
CA VAL A 92 11.03 -8.31 -6.80
C VAL A 92 10.01 -7.31 -6.26
N ALA A 93 9.43 -6.52 -7.16
CA ALA A 93 8.43 -5.51 -6.77
C ALA A 93 7.41 -5.24 -7.89
N ILE A 94 6.24 -4.74 -7.50
CA ILE A 94 5.22 -4.16 -8.36
C ILE A 94 5.13 -2.68 -8.03
N LEU A 95 5.35 -1.84 -9.05
CA LEU A 95 5.04 -0.42 -9.03
C LEU A 95 3.76 -0.19 -9.82
N SER A 96 2.85 0.63 -9.31
CA SER A 96 1.59 0.89 -9.97
C SER A 96 1.15 2.34 -9.83
N ARG A 97 0.84 2.99 -10.97
CA ARG A 97 0.13 4.28 -10.99
C ARG A 97 -1.28 4.17 -10.40
N HIS A 98 -1.84 2.97 -10.44
CA HIS A 98 -3.18 2.64 -9.97
C HIS A 98 -3.14 2.16 -8.50
N PRO A 99 -4.10 2.54 -7.65
CA PRO A 99 -4.09 2.13 -6.24
C PRO A 99 -4.07 0.62 -6.05
N VAL A 100 -3.22 0.16 -5.12
CA VAL A 100 -3.18 -1.23 -4.65
C VAL A 100 -4.28 -1.43 -3.62
N VAL A 101 -5.29 -2.24 -3.97
CA VAL A 101 -6.46 -2.50 -3.11
C VAL A 101 -6.38 -3.83 -2.36
N ALA A 102 -5.49 -4.74 -2.78
CA ALA A 102 -5.17 -5.94 -2.01
C ALA A 102 -3.75 -6.43 -2.32
N ARG A 103 -3.16 -7.15 -1.37
CA ARG A 103 -1.87 -7.84 -1.53
C ARG A 103 -2.11 -9.34 -1.42
N HIS A 104 -1.48 -10.13 -2.28
CA HIS A 104 -1.51 -11.59 -2.16
C HIS A 104 -0.52 -12.06 -1.10
N ALA A 105 -0.80 -13.21 -0.50
CA ALA A 105 0.15 -13.86 0.39
C ALA A 105 1.43 -14.23 -0.37
N ARG A 106 2.56 -14.28 0.33
CA ARG A 106 3.82 -14.71 -0.28
C ARG A 106 3.71 -16.15 -0.76
N THR A 107 4.39 -16.45 -1.85
CA THR A 107 4.64 -17.82 -2.27
C THR A 107 5.54 -18.50 -1.24
N LYS A 108 5.45 -19.83 -1.08
CA LYS A 108 6.22 -20.59 -0.11
C LYS A 108 7.72 -20.53 -0.39
N ASN A 109 8.10 -20.41 -1.66
CA ASN A 109 9.48 -20.28 -2.12
C ASN A 109 9.92 -18.83 -2.33
N ASP A 110 9.04 -17.84 -2.13
CA ASP A 110 9.34 -16.42 -2.32
C ASP A 110 9.78 -16.04 -3.77
N ALA A 111 9.47 -16.87 -4.78
CA ALA A 111 9.82 -16.67 -6.20
C ALA A 111 9.05 -15.53 -6.89
N GLY A 112 8.04 -14.95 -6.24
CA GLY A 112 7.25 -13.86 -6.78
C GLY A 112 6.29 -13.25 -5.76
N LEU A 113 5.54 -12.25 -6.20
CA LEU A 113 4.47 -11.62 -5.41
C LEU A 113 3.33 -11.14 -6.30
N GLY A 114 2.17 -10.86 -5.68
CA GLY A 114 1.00 -10.36 -6.39
C GLY A 114 0.27 -9.25 -5.66
N ALA A 115 -0.43 -8.43 -6.44
CA ALA A 115 -1.28 -7.36 -5.96
C ALA A 115 -2.56 -7.25 -6.81
N ARG A 116 -3.62 -6.73 -6.20
CA ARG A 116 -4.83 -6.31 -6.90
C ARG A 116 -4.83 -4.80 -7.04
N LEU A 117 -5.06 -4.31 -8.25
CA LEU A 117 -5.03 -2.87 -8.58
C LEU A 117 -6.42 -2.38 -8.97
N ARG A 118 -6.76 -1.15 -8.58
CA ARG A 118 -7.98 -0.43 -9.00
C ARG A 118 -7.67 0.48 -10.20
N VAL A 119 -8.04 0.06 -11.41
CA VAL A 119 -7.70 0.76 -12.66
C VAL A 119 -8.74 1.77 -13.13
N ARG A 120 -9.97 1.70 -12.58
CA ARG A 120 -11.05 2.70 -12.74
C ARG A 120 -11.89 2.70 -11.48
N GLU A 121 -12.33 3.87 -11.02
CA GLU A 121 -13.20 3.97 -9.83
C GLU A 121 -14.69 3.71 -10.15
N GLU A 122 -15.17 4.22 -11.28
CA GLU A 122 -16.61 4.28 -11.59
C GLU A 122 -16.86 3.90 -13.08
N PRO A 123 -17.50 2.75 -13.38
CA PRO A 123 -17.69 1.63 -12.46
C PRO A 123 -16.34 1.02 -12.07
N PRO A 124 -16.21 0.45 -10.86
CA PRO A 124 -14.93 -0.06 -10.38
C PRO A 124 -14.42 -1.16 -11.30
N ALA A 125 -13.20 -0.97 -11.78
CA ALA A 125 -12.47 -1.93 -12.59
C ALA A 125 -11.19 -2.33 -11.85
N GLU A 126 -10.96 -3.63 -11.74
CA GLU A 126 -9.79 -4.17 -11.05
C GLU A 126 -9.03 -5.12 -11.96
N ILE A 127 -7.74 -5.29 -11.68
CA ILE A 127 -6.87 -6.26 -12.32
C ILE A 127 -5.99 -6.92 -11.26
N GLU A 128 -5.69 -8.19 -11.44
CA GLU A 128 -4.72 -8.92 -10.65
C GLU A 128 -3.37 -8.91 -11.38
N VAL A 129 -2.31 -8.51 -10.68
CA VAL A 129 -0.96 -8.45 -11.24
C VAL A 129 -0.01 -9.28 -10.38
N PHE A 130 0.79 -10.10 -11.05
CA PHE A 130 1.81 -10.93 -10.44
C PHE A 130 3.14 -10.70 -11.14
N VAL A 131 4.21 -10.72 -10.37
CA VAL A 131 5.57 -10.63 -10.87
C VAL A 131 6.40 -11.80 -10.36
N ALA A 132 7.20 -12.41 -11.24
CA ALA A 132 8.09 -13.52 -10.93
C ALA A 132 9.55 -13.14 -11.21
N HIS A 133 10.46 -13.73 -10.43
CA HIS A 133 11.88 -13.79 -10.74
C HIS A 133 12.37 -15.18 -10.31
N LEU A 134 12.50 -16.08 -11.28
CA LEU A 134 12.85 -17.48 -11.03
C LEU A 134 14.38 -17.63 -10.93
N ASP A 135 14.84 -18.72 -10.31
CA ASP A 135 16.26 -19.00 -10.19
C ASP A 135 16.94 -19.13 -11.56
N TYR A 136 18.17 -18.63 -11.67
CA TYR A 136 18.92 -18.62 -12.93
C TYR A 136 19.76 -19.87 -13.15
N ASP A 137 20.08 -20.60 -12.07
CA ASP A 137 20.96 -21.76 -12.11
C ASP A 137 20.20 -23.08 -11.89
N PRO A 138 20.41 -24.11 -12.73
CA PRO A 138 21.16 -24.09 -13.98
C PRO A 138 20.33 -23.47 -15.11
N TYR A 139 21.03 -22.71 -15.96
CA TYR A 139 20.44 -22.15 -17.16
C TYR A 139 20.41 -23.19 -18.30
N GLY A 140 19.21 -23.60 -18.69
CA GLY A 140 19.00 -24.69 -19.67
C GLY A 140 19.73 -24.50 -21.01
N PRO A 141 19.76 -23.29 -21.61
CA PRO A 141 20.53 -23.02 -22.82
C PRO A 141 22.05 -23.23 -22.67
N TYR A 142 22.64 -23.03 -21.49
CA TYR A 142 24.05 -23.39 -21.27
C TYR A 142 24.25 -24.90 -21.33
N GLN A 143 23.36 -25.67 -20.69
CA GLN A 143 23.41 -27.12 -20.75
C GLN A 143 23.25 -27.64 -22.20
N ALA A 144 22.43 -26.97 -23.02
CA ALA A 144 22.22 -27.32 -24.42
C ALA A 144 23.39 -26.91 -25.34
N HIS A 145 23.83 -25.66 -25.25
CA HIS A 145 24.83 -25.07 -26.16
C HIS A 145 26.26 -25.45 -25.79
N PHE A 146 26.57 -25.43 -24.50
CA PHE A 146 27.92 -25.60 -23.99
C PHE A 146 28.20 -27.04 -23.61
N ASP A 147 27.35 -27.63 -22.76
CA ASP A 147 27.61 -28.96 -22.19
C ASP A 147 27.14 -30.08 -23.12
N ARG A 148 26.27 -29.76 -24.09
CA ARG A 148 25.61 -30.74 -24.98
C ARG A 148 24.91 -31.84 -24.16
N ALA A 149 24.31 -31.45 -23.03
CA ALA A 149 23.68 -32.37 -22.10
C ALA A 149 22.49 -33.11 -22.75
N PRO A 150 22.22 -34.37 -22.36
CA PRO A 150 21.02 -35.08 -22.81
C PRO A 150 19.75 -34.30 -22.47
N LEU A 151 18.78 -34.28 -23.40
CA LEU A 151 17.51 -33.54 -23.23
C LEU A 151 16.84 -33.80 -21.88
N GLU A 152 16.79 -35.06 -21.44
CA GLU A 152 16.16 -35.43 -20.18
C GLU A 152 16.86 -34.81 -18.95
N ALA A 153 18.19 -34.65 -19.00
CA ALA A 153 18.94 -34.01 -17.91
C ALA A 153 18.62 -32.51 -17.82
N ILE A 154 18.46 -31.84 -18.97
CA ILE A 154 18.03 -30.44 -19.04
C ILE A 154 16.62 -30.30 -18.44
N LEU A 155 15.69 -31.16 -18.87
CA LEU A 155 14.30 -31.13 -18.39
C LEU A 155 14.18 -31.48 -16.90
N GLU A 156 14.98 -32.40 -16.38
CA GLU A 156 15.01 -32.73 -14.96
C GLU A 156 15.50 -31.55 -14.13
N ALA A 157 16.57 -30.87 -14.56
CA ALA A 157 17.07 -29.69 -13.88
C ALA A 157 16.02 -28.56 -13.84
N GLN A 158 15.33 -28.32 -14.96
CA GLN A 158 14.22 -27.36 -15.03
C GLN A 158 13.05 -27.74 -14.13
N ARG A 159 12.76 -29.04 -13.97
CA ARG A 159 11.71 -29.53 -13.06
C ARG A 159 12.04 -29.27 -11.59
N GLN A 160 13.31 -29.40 -11.21
CA GLN A 160 13.75 -29.26 -9.83
C GLN A 160 13.83 -27.81 -9.36
N ASN A 161 14.08 -26.87 -10.27
CA ASN A 161 14.25 -25.45 -9.96
C ASN A 161 13.08 -24.61 -10.49
N GLN A 162 13.20 -24.02 -11.68
CA GLN A 162 12.27 -23.01 -12.17
C GLN A 162 10.81 -23.51 -12.28
N LEU A 163 10.57 -24.79 -12.58
CA LEU A 163 9.21 -25.34 -12.62
C LEU A 163 8.59 -25.40 -11.22
N ALA A 164 9.33 -25.90 -10.24
CA ALA A 164 8.85 -25.94 -8.86
C ALA A 164 8.52 -24.53 -8.36
N GLU A 165 9.28 -23.54 -8.84
CA GLU A 165 9.06 -22.15 -8.47
C GLU A 165 7.78 -21.56 -9.06
N ILE A 166 7.59 -21.70 -10.37
CA ILE A 166 6.41 -21.17 -11.04
C ILE A 166 5.13 -21.91 -10.61
N GLU A 167 5.20 -23.21 -10.32
CA GLU A 167 4.04 -23.98 -9.87
C GLU A 167 3.53 -23.51 -8.50
N ASP A 168 4.42 -23.12 -7.59
CA ASP A 168 4.03 -22.54 -6.30
C ASP A 168 3.41 -21.14 -6.47
N LEU A 169 3.92 -20.32 -7.40
CA LEU A 169 3.29 -19.04 -7.74
C LEU A 169 1.91 -19.24 -8.39
N LEU A 170 1.78 -20.16 -9.35
CA LEU A 170 0.50 -20.51 -9.97
C LEU A 170 -0.50 -21.07 -8.95
N LEU A 171 -0.03 -21.80 -7.94
CA LEU A 171 -0.84 -22.25 -6.81
C LEU A 171 -1.36 -21.07 -5.99
N ALA A 172 -0.51 -20.09 -5.69
CA ALA A 172 -0.91 -18.86 -4.99
C ALA A 172 -1.89 -18.01 -5.83
N MET A 173 -1.79 -18.06 -7.16
CA MET A 173 -2.67 -17.35 -8.09
C MET A 173 -4.06 -17.97 -8.24
N ARG A 174 -4.32 -19.20 -7.74
CA ARG A 174 -5.61 -19.90 -7.92
C ARG A 174 -6.84 -19.05 -7.56
N PRO A 175 -6.88 -18.29 -6.45
CA PRO A 175 -8.03 -17.45 -6.11
C PRO A 175 -8.29 -16.34 -7.14
N ALA A 176 -7.22 -15.78 -7.72
CA ALA A 176 -7.30 -14.77 -8.78
C ALA A 176 -7.75 -15.41 -10.10
N LEU A 177 -7.16 -16.55 -10.47
CA LEU A 177 -7.50 -17.29 -11.69
C LEU A 177 -8.96 -17.77 -11.71
N ALA A 178 -9.51 -18.12 -10.55
CA ALA A 178 -10.94 -18.47 -10.43
C ALA A 178 -11.88 -17.30 -10.72
N GLN A 179 -11.39 -16.06 -10.67
CA GLN A 179 -12.16 -14.83 -10.90
C GLN A 179 -11.78 -14.14 -12.22
N ARG A 180 -10.94 -14.76 -13.06
CA ARG A 180 -10.29 -14.10 -14.21
C ARG A 180 -11.26 -13.49 -15.24
N ASP A 181 -12.46 -14.05 -15.37
CA ASP A 181 -13.47 -13.55 -16.31
C ASP A 181 -14.07 -12.21 -15.85
N ALA A 182 -14.00 -11.92 -14.54
CA ALA A 182 -14.44 -10.65 -13.95
C ALA A 182 -13.29 -9.69 -13.62
N VAL A 183 -12.12 -10.24 -13.27
CA VAL A 183 -10.92 -9.50 -12.89
C VAL A 183 -9.74 -10.14 -13.62
N PRO A 184 -9.30 -9.60 -14.77
CA PRO A 184 -8.22 -10.16 -15.56
C PRO A 184 -6.95 -10.32 -14.73
N VAL A 185 -6.13 -11.31 -15.09
CA VAL A 185 -4.89 -11.61 -14.38
C VAL A 185 -3.72 -11.42 -15.34
N VAL A 186 -2.70 -10.71 -14.87
CA VAL A 186 -1.46 -10.49 -15.59
C VAL A 186 -0.31 -11.08 -14.77
N LEU A 187 0.55 -11.83 -15.43
CA LEU A 187 1.79 -12.36 -14.87
C LEU A 187 2.95 -11.81 -15.69
N MET A 188 3.96 -11.24 -15.06
CA MET A 188 5.14 -10.72 -15.74
C MET A 188 6.41 -11.14 -15.02
N GLY A 189 7.56 -11.02 -15.66
CA GLY A 189 8.84 -11.21 -15.00
C GLY A 189 9.90 -11.86 -15.85
N ASP A 190 11.06 -12.01 -15.21
CA ASP A 190 12.20 -12.77 -15.70
C ASP A 190 12.09 -14.19 -15.17
N LEU A 191 11.88 -15.14 -16.08
CA LEU A 191 11.70 -16.55 -15.74
C LEU A 191 12.99 -17.34 -15.81
N ASN A 192 14.11 -16.75 -16.23
CA ASN A 192 15.39 -17.44 -16.42
C ASN A 192 15.29 -18.75 -17.22
N THR A 193 14.30 -18.84 -18.11
CA THR A 193 14.07 -20.01 -18.98
C THR A 193 13.46 -19.58 -20.31
N PRO A 194 13.83 -20.22 -21.43
CA PRO A 194 13.18 -19.95 -22.71
C PRO A 194 11.74 -20.48 -22.79
N SER A 195 11.05 -20.06 -23.85
CA SER A 195 9.70 -20.52 -24.14
C SER A 195 9.69 -21.78 -24.99
N HIS A 196 8.77 -22.70 -24.71
CA HIS A 196 8.47 -23.85 -25.58
C HIS A 196 8.05 -23.39 -26.99
N LEU A 197 7.51 -22.18 -27.13
CA LEU A 197 7.16 -21.55 -28.42
C LEU A 197 8.38 -21.04 -29.21
N ASP A 198 9.54 -20.90 -28.57
CA ASP A 198 10.78 -20.42 -29.18
C ASP A 198 11.73 -21.58 -29.54
N TRP A 199 11.62 -22.68 -28.79
CA TRP A 199 12.45 -23.87 -28.95
C TRP A 199 11.79 -24.99 -29.77
N THR A 200 11.21 -24.59 -30.90
CA THR A 200 10.48 -25.48 -31.82
C THR A 200 11.39 -26.20 -32.82
N ALA A 201 10.82 -27.16 -33.56
CA ALA A 201 11.52 -27.85 -34.65
C ALA A 201 12.08 -26.91 -35.73
N ALA A 202 11.43 -25.78 -35.99
CA ALA A 202 11.88 -24.79 -36.96
C ALA A 202 13.15 -24.05 -36.49
N CYS A 203 13.30 -23.84 -35.18
CA CYS A 203 14.43 -23.15 -34.56
C CYS A 203 15.61 -24.07 -34.22
N ARG A 204 15.52 -25.37 -34.51
CA ARG A 204 16.49 -26.40 -34.12
C ARG A 204 17.95 -26.03 -34.41
N SER A 205 18.23 -25.40 -35.56
CA SER A 205 19.59 -25.00 -35.93
C SER A 205 20.18 -23.90 -35.04
N ARG A 206 19.33 -23.00 -34.53
CA ARG A 206 19.72 -21.93 -33.59
C ARG A 206 19.87 -22.46 -32.18
N ASN A 207 19.07 -23.46 -31.82
CA ASN A 207 18.96 -23.99 -30.47
C ASN A 207 19.87 -25.21 -30.25
N ALA A 208 21.10 -25.14 -30.78
CA ALA A 208 22.11 -26.18 -30.67
C ALA A 208 21.68 -27.60 -31.12
N GLY A 209 20.68 -27.73 -31.98
CA GLY A 209 20.15 -29.01 -32.44
C GLY A 209 18.94 -29.52 -31.64
N TYR A 210 18.50 -28.81 -30.62
CA TYR A 210 17.43 -29.20 -29.71
C TYR A 210 16.06 -28.65 -30.12
N VAL A 211 15.04 -29.39 -29.68
CA VAL A 211 13.63 -28.96 -29.60
C VAL A 211 13.24 -29.27 -28.17
N ILE A 212 12.84 -28.26 -27.40
CA ILE A 212 12.61 -28.38 -25.98
C ILE A 212 11.24 -27.79 -25.64
N GLU A 213 10.36 -28.66 -25.13
CA GLU A 213 9.08 -28.27 -24.55
C GLU A 213 9.35 -27.75 -23.12
N TRP A 214 9.81 -26.50 -23.01
CA TRP A 214 10.19 -25.90 -21.73
C TRP A 214 9.03 -25.96 -20.72
N PRO A 215 9.20 -26.66 -19.58
CA PRO A 215 8.08 -27.02 -18.72
C PRO A 215 7.44 -25.81 -18.02
N VAL A 216 8.23 -24.77 -17.72
CA VAL A 216 7.80 -23.55 -17.03
C VAL A 216 6.75 -22.79 -17.85
N THR A 217 7.08 -22.42 -19.08
CA THR A 217 6.16 -21.66 -19.96
C THR A 217 4.96 -22.50 -20.38
N HIS A 218 5.11 -23.82 -20.49
CA HIS A 218 3.98 -24.73 -20.67
C HIS A 218 3.06 -24.80 -19.44
N ALA A 219 3.59 -24.73 -18.21
CA ALA A 219 2.77 -24.69 -17.01
C ALA A 219 1.91 -23.41 -16.94
N ILE A 220 2.51 -22.27 -17.33
CA ILE A 220 1.81 -20.98 -17.46
C ILE A 220 0.71 -21.06 -18.53
N GLU A 221 1.02 -21.58 -19.72
CA GLU A 221 0.03 -21.78 -20.80
C GLU A 221 -1.13 -22.68 -20.34
N ARG A 222 -0.84 -23.81 -19.69
CA ARG A 222 -1.86 -24.73 -19.13
C ARG A 222 -2.74 -24.07 -18.06
N ALA A 223 -2.23 -23.07 -17.34
CA ALA A 223 -3.02 -22.28 -16.40
C ALA A 223 -3.98 -21.30 -17.09
N GLY A 224 -3.93 -21.21 -18.43
CA GLY A 224 -4.82 -20.40 -19.27
C GLY A 224 -4.25 -19.04 -19.64
N PHE A 225 -2.95 -18.83 -19.44
CA PHE A 225 -2.27 -17.59 -19.81
C PHE A 225 -1.90 -17.55 -21.29
N VAL A 226 -2.01 -16.37 -21.86
CA VAL A 226 -1.56 -16.03 -23.22
C VAL A 226 -0.23 -15.30 -23.13
N ASP A 227 0.78 -15.80 -23.83
CA ASP A 227 2.06 -15.11 -24.07
C ASP A 227 1.84 -13.90 -24.99
N VAL A 228 2.00 -12.67 -24.47
CA VAL A 228 1.68 -11.47 -25.25
C VAL A 228 2.57 -11.32 -26.47
N PHE A 229 3.85 -11.68 -26.35
CA PHE A 229 4.82 -11.47 -27.41
C PHE A 229 4.58 -12.47 -28.54
N ARG A 230 4.47 -13.77 -28.24
CA ARG A 230 4.21 -14.79 -29.28
C ARG A 230 2.81 -14.71 -29.87
N SER A 231 1.82 -14.20 -29.12
CA SER A 231 0.51 -13.91 -29.69
C SER A 231 0.56 -12.84 -30.79
N ARG A 232 1.52 -11.92 -30.75
CA ARG A 232 1.71 -10.87 -31.78
C ARG A 232 2.77 -11.22 -32.81
N HIS A 233 3.77 -11.99 -32.41
CA HIS A 233 4.91 -12.39 -33.21
C HIS A 233 5.01 -13.93 -33.23
N PRO A 234 4.12 -14.61 -33.98
CA PRO A 234 3.97 -16.07 -33.90
C PRO A 234 5.12 -16.86 -34.54
N ASP A 235 5.93 -16.23 -35.40
CA ASP A 235 7.08 -16.88 -36.07
C ASP A 235 8.39 -16.60 -35.31
N PRO A 236 8.93 -17.60 -34.57
CA PRO A 236 10.17 -17.45 -33.82
C PRO A 236 11.44 -17.33 -34.67
N LEU A 237 11.39 -17.63 -35.96
CA LEU A 237 12.52 -17.40 -36.86
C LEU A 237 12.56 -15.95 -37.35
N ALA A 238 11.39 -15.39 -37.68
CA ALA A 238 11.27 -14.02 -38.14
C ALA A 238 11.50 -13.02 -37.00
N GLU A 239 10.89 -13.26 -35.84
CA GLU A 239 10.98 -12.38 -34.67
C GLU A 239 11.33 -13.20 -33.42
N PRO A 240 12.64 -13.43 -33.18
CA PRO A 240 13.10 -14.31 -32.09
C PRO A 240 12.71 -13.80 -30.71
N GLY A 241 12.50 -12.50 -30.56
CA GLY A 241 12.13 -11.89 -29.29
C GLY A 241 13.20 -12.07 -28.21
N THR A 242 14.47 -12.13 -28.57
CA THR A 242 15.58 -12.22 -27.60
C THR A 242 15.48 -11.10 -26.56
N THR A 243 15.47 -11.47 -25.28
CA THR A 243 15.54 -10.52 -24.16
C THR A 243 16.84 -10.63 -23.37
N TRP A 244 17.45 -11.81 -23.36
CA TRP A 244 18.81 -12.06 -22.88
C TRP A 244 19.74 -12.24 -24.08
N SER A 245 20.67 -11.33 -24.38
CA SER A 245 20.96 -10.07 -23.70
C SER A 245 21.44 -9.03 -24.72
N PRO A 246 21.01 -7.75 -24.63
CA PRO A 246 21.58 -6.68 -25.43
C PRO A 246 23.08 -6.43 -25.11
N VAL A 247 23.54 -6.79 -23.91
CA VAL A 247 24.87 -6.48 -23.38
C VAL A 247 25.81 -7.70 -23.35
N VAL A 248 25.33 -8.84 -22.87
CA VAL A 248 26.15 -10.06 -22.76
C VAL A 248 26.19 -10.79 -24.10
N ARG A 249 27.37 -10.88 -24.73
CA ARG A 249 27.59 -11.53 -26.04
C ARG A 249 28.50 -12.75 -25.99
N ALA A 250 29.28 -12.87 -24.92
CA ALA A 250 30.14 -14.02 -24.69
C ALA A 250 30.21 -14.34 -23.19
N ASN A 251 30.22 -15.63 -22.87
CA ASN A 251 30.38 -16.13 -21.51
C ASN A 251 31.54 -17.12 -21.46
N GLU A 252 32.57 -16.79 -20.69
CA GLU A 252 33.83 -17.55 -20.60
C GLU A 252 34.45 -17.90 -21.97
N GLY A 253 34.41 -16.95 -22.91
CA GLY A 253 34.95 -17.12 -24.26
C GLY A 253 34.09 -17.94 -25.22
N ARG A 254 32.90 -18.37 -24.78
CA ARG A 254 31.88 -19.03 -25.62
C ARG A 254 30.85 -18.00 -26.08
N ILE A 255 30.27 -18.19 -27.26
CA ILE A 255 29.20 -17.32 -27.76
C ILE A 255 27.98 -17.48 -26.86
N GLU A 256 27.47 -16.37 -26.33
CA GLU A 256 26.33 -16.39 -25.41
C GLU A 256 25.03 -16.76 -26.13
N PRO A 257 24.26 -17.77 -25.66
CA PRO A 257 22.90 -18.02 -26.12
C PRO A 257 22.01 -16.78 -25.96
N GLN A 258 21.23 -16.50 -26.99
CA GLN A 258 20.42 -15.28 -27.09
C GLN A 258 18.93 -15.62 -27.06
N ASP A 259 18.39 -15.82 -25.85
CA ASP A 259 17.04 -16.34 -25.62
C ASP A 259 16.05 -15.26 -25.17
N ARG A 260 14.76 -15.59 -25.27
CA ARG A 260 13.69 -14.82 -24.63
C ARG A 260 13.43 -15.43 -23.26
N ILE A 261 13.68 -14.68 -22.19
CA ILE A 261 13.49 -15.12 -20.80
C ILE A 261 12.67 -14.14 -19.96
N ASP A 262 12.35 -12.97 -20.51
CA ASP A 262 11.47 -11.97 -19.91
C ASP A 262 10.10 -12.02 -20.58
N TYR A 263 9.03 -11.89 -19.78
CA TYR A 263 7.68 -12.13 -20.26
C TYR A 263 6.65 -11.18 -19.67
N VAL A 264 5.58 -11.00 -20.43
CA VAL A 264 4.26 -10.60 -19.92
C VAL A 264 3.25 -11.62 -20.45
N PHE A 265 2.40 -12.10 -19.57
CA PHE A 265 1.31 -13.01 -19.83
C PHE A 265 0.01 -12.42 -19.31
N TYR A 266 -1.12 -12.72 -19.95
CA TYR A 266 -2.43 -12.35 -19.42
C TYR A 266 -3.48 -13.45 -19.60
N THR A 267 -4.54 -13.41 -18.81
CA THR A 267 -5.71 -14.27 -18.94
C THR A 267 -6.97 -13.56 -18.44
N GLY A 268 -8.14 -14.05 -18.86
CA GLY A 268 -9.45 -13.48 -18.53
C GLY A 268 -10.05 -12.65 -19.67
N ASP A 269 -11.36 -12.83 -19.90
CA ASP A 269 -12.09 -12.24 -21.03
C ASP A 269 -12.19 -10.70 -20.96
N GLY A 270 -12.00 -10.13 -19.76
CA GLY A 270 -12.03 -8.68 -19.55
C GLY A 270 -10.78 -7.92 -20.01
N ALA A 271 -9.77 -8.62 -20.54
CA ALA A 271 -8.57 -8.01 -21.10
C ALA A 271 -8.31 -8.53 -22.52
N ARG A 272 -7.95 -7.60 -23.42
CA ARG A 272 -7.55 -7.91 -24.78
C ARG A 272 -6.20 -7.26 -25.06
N LEU A 273 -5.27 -8.04 -25.59
CA LEU A 273 -3.98 -7.51 -26.01
C LEU A 273 -4.17 -6.50 -27.14
N ALA A 274 -3.75 -5.26 -26.94
CA ALA A 274 -3.72 -4.22 -27.97
C ALA A 274 -2.36 -4.17 -28.69
N ARG A 275 -1.26 -4.25 -27.93
CA ARG A 275 0.11 -4.17 -28.43
C ARG A 275 1.07 -4.93 -27.51
N ALA A 276 2.12 -5.52 -28.08
CA ALA A 276 3.21 -6.14 -27.35
C ALA A 276 4.51 -5.72 -28.03
N GLU A 277 5.50 -5.32 -27.23
CA GLU A 277 6.80 -4.85 -27.72
C GLU A 277 7.92 -5.21 -26.77
N HIS A 278 9.11 -5.30 -27.34
CA HIS A 278 10.35 -5.26 -26.59
C HIS A 278 10.90 -3.84 -26.60
N LEU A 279 11.32 -3.36 -25.42
CA LEU A 279 11.80 -2.00 -25.21
C LEU A 279 13.28 -2.02 -24.84
N VAL A 280 14.07 -1.31 -25.64
CA VAL A 280 15.47 -0.95 -25.37
C VAL A 280 15.64 0.51 -25.82
N LEU A 281 16.31 1.32 -24.99
CA LEU A 281 16.67 2.69 -25.37
C LEU A 281 18.09 2.72 -25.95
N GLY A 282 18.29 3.58 -26.95
CA GLY A 282 19.57 3.73 -27.62
C GLY A 282 20.06 2.45 -28.33
N THR A 283 21.38 2.28 -28.38
CA THR A 283 22.04 1.10 -28.96
C THR A 283 23.08 0.60 -27.95
N PRO A 284 22.69 -0.32 -27.04
CA PRO A 284 23.58 -0.77 -25.97
C PRO A 284 24.88 -1.35 -26.51
N GLN A 285 25.99 -0.91 -25.94
CA GLN A 285 27.29 -1.53 -26.16
C GLN A 285 27.40 -2.80 -25.32
N PRO A 286 28.04 -3.86 -25.87
CA PRO A 286 28.27 -5.09 -25.12
C PRO A 286 29.35 -4.90 -24.05
N GLU A 287 29.48 -5.89 -23.16
CA GLU A 287 30.63 -5.97 -22.27
C GLU A 287 31.97 -5.98 -23.04
N PRO A 288 33.00 -5.24 -22.56
CA PRO A 288 33.06 -4.49 -21.30
C PRO A 288 32.61 -3.01 -21.39
N ASP A 289 32.20 -2.52 -22.55
CA ASP A 289 31.98 -1.08 -22.82
C ASP A 289 30.57 -0.56 -22.42
N HIS A 290 29.82 -1.37 -21.66
CA HIS A 290 28.41 -1.12 -21.32
C HIS A 290 28.18 -0.03 -20.27
N ALA A 291 29.21 0.37 -19.52
CA ALA A 291 29.06 1.27 -18.37
C ALA A 291 28.37 2.61 -18.72
N ALA A 292 28.60 3.13 -19.93
CA ALA A 292 28.03 4.38 -20.42
C ALA A 292 26.70 4.22 -21.18
N ASN A 293 26.14 3.00 -21.25
CA ASN A 293 24.91 2.74 -22.00
C ASN A 293 23.74 3.63 -21.53
N GLU A 294 22.90 4.06 -22.47
CA GLU A 294 21.61 4.70 -22.16
C GLU A 294 20.66 3.69 -21.52
N TRP A 295 20.64 2.47 -22.05
CA TRP A 295 19.90 1.36 -21.49
C TRP A 295 20.57 0.83 -20.21
N PRO A 296 19.86 0.77 -19.07
CA PRO A 296 20.48 0.54 -17.76
C PRO A 296 20.62 -0.92 -17.34
N THR A 297 20.22 -1.87 -18.17
CA THR A 297 20.11 -3.29 -17.82
C THR A 297 20.62 -4.18 -18.96
N ASP A 298 21.05 -5.39 -18.60
CA ASP A 298 21.42 -6.48 -19.51
C ASP A 298 20.23 -7.32 -19.97
N HIS A 299 19.00 -6.91 -19.65
CA HIS A 299 17.78 -7.49 -20.21
C HIS A 299 17.06 -6.50 -21.13
N VAL A 300 16.35 -7.02 -22.14
CA VAL A 300 15.35 -6.23 -22.87
C VAL A 300 14.04 -6.26 -22.10
N ALA A 301 13.42 -5.09 -21.91
CA ALA A 301 12.14 -5.02 -21.21
C ALA A 301 10.98 -5.45 -22.11
N VAL A 302 9.93 -6.02 -21.52
CA VAL A 302 8.72 -6.44 -22.26
C VAL A 302 7.56 -5.53 -21.88
N LEU A 303 7.01 -4.82 -22.87
CA LEU A 303 5.89 -3.90 -22.71
C LEU A 303 4.64 -4.48 -23.39
N ALA A 304 3.55 -4.54 -22.64
CA ALA A 304 2.24 -4.91 -23.16
C ALA A 304 1.23 -3.77 -22.96
N GLU A 305 0.43 -3.49 -23.97
CA GLU A 305 -0.76 -2.65 -23.85
C GLU A 305 -1.99 -3.54 -23.85
N LEU A 306 -2.76 -3.52 -22.77
CA LEU A 306 -3.97 -4.32 -22.60
C LEU A 306 -5.19 -3.39 -22.64
N ALA A 307 -6.03 -3.55 -23.66
CA ALA A 307 -7.35 -2.95 -23.66
C ALA A 307 -8.22 -3.70 -22.65
N LEU A 308 -8.72 -2.98 -21.65
CA LEU A 308 -9.58 -3.56 -20.62
C LEU A 308 -11.04 -3.42 -21.06
N GLU A 309 -11.58 -4.49 -21.62
CA GLU A 309 -12.98 -4.62 -22.02
C GLU A 309 -13.80 -5.16 -20.84
N LEU A 310 -13.71 -4.43 -19.72
CA LEU A 310 -14.40 -4.80 -18.50
C LEU A 310 -15.86 -4.34 -18.61
N PRO A 311 -16.84 -5.23 -18.46
CA PRO A 311 -18.21 -4.96 -18.84
C PRO A 311 -18.76 -3.71 -18.16
N CYS A 312 -19.20 -2.74 -18.96
CA CYS A 312 -20.18 -1.75 -18.53
C CYS A 312 -21.48 -2.50 -18.21
N SER A 313 -21.73 -2.81 -16.95
CA SER A 313 -23.01 -3.42 -16.57
C SER A 313 -23.86 -2.41 -15.79
N PRO A 314 -24.94 -1.87 -16.38
CA PRO A 314 -26.08 -1.45 -15.60
C PRO A 314 -26.71 -2.71 -14.99
N GLN A 315 -26.65 -2.82 -13.67
CA GLN A 315 -27.34 -3.81 -12.84
C GLN A 315 -27.05 -5.30 -13.12
N ARG A 316 -26.00 -5.81 -12.47
CA ARG A 316 -26.08 -7.05 -11.70
C ARG A 316 -25.45 -6.81 -10.32
N ASN A 317 -26.24 -6.24 -9.41
CA ASN A 317 -26.04 -6.50 -7.99
C ASN A 317 -26.35 -7.98 -7.74
N ALA A 318 -25.38 -8.86 -7.98
CA ALA A 318 -25.11 -9.84 -6.96
C ALA A 318 -24.19 -9.10 -5.99
N GLU A 319 -24.77 -8.58 -4.90
CA GLU A 319 -23.98 -8.14 -3.76
C GLU A 319 -22.92 -9.22 -3.50
N ARG A 320 -21.63 -8.91 -3.69
CA ARG A 320 -20.56 -9.85 -3.27
C ARG A 320 -20.83 -10.15 -1.80
N THR A 321 -20.85 -11.43 -1.44
CA THR A 321 -21.05 -11.82 -0.05
C THR A 321 -19.89 -11.27 0.78
N ARG A 322 -20.19 -10.49 1.83
CA ARG A 322 -19.18 -9.87 2.70
C ARG A 322 -19.36 -10.33 4.13
N LEU A 323 -18.24 -10.39 4.84
CA LEU A 323 -18.18 -10.48 6.28
C LEU A 323 -17.24 -9.37 6.77
N GLU A 324 -17.72 -8.51 7.64
CA GLU A 324 -16.95 -7.40 8.22
C GLU A 324 -17.11 -7.43 9.75
N LEU A 325 -16.01 -7.27 10.47
CA LEU A 325 -16.06 -7.09 11.92
C LEU A 325 -16.09 -5.60 12.24
N ALA A 326 -16.93 -5.20 13.19
CA ALA A 326 -16.99 -3.81 13.64
C ALA A 326 -15.68 -3.33 14.31
N SER A 327 -14.81 -4.26 14.71
CA SER A 327 -13.46 -4.00 15.21
C SER A 327 -12.55 -5.20 14.95
N SER A 328 -11.27 -4.95 14.67
CA SER A 328 -10.21 -5.96 14.57
C SER A 328 -9.65 -6.38 15.94
N SER A 329 -10.11 -5.74 17.02
CA SER A 329 -9.84 -6.18 18.39
C SER A 329 -11.04 -5.93 19.31
N VAL A 330 -11.26 -6.83 20.26
CA VAL A 330 -12.30 -6.71 21.29
C VAL A 330 -11.70 -7.15 22.62
N ARG A 331 -12.09 -6.55 23.75
CA ARG A 331 -11.65 -7.08 25.05
C ARG A 331 -12.52 -8.26 25.48
N ALA A 332 -11.95 -9.17 26.25
CA ALA A 332 -12.69 -10.28 26.85
C ALA A 332 -13.89 -9.74 27.66
N GLY A 333 -15.11 -10.10 27.24
CA GLY A 333 -16.36 -9.61 27.82
C GLY A 333 -17.09 -8.57 26.97
N GLU A 334 -16.45 -7.98 25.97
CA GLU A 334 -17.10 -7.05 25.03
C GLU A 334 -17.75 -7.80 23.86
N PRO A 335 -18.86 -7.31 23.30
CA PRO A 335 -19.46 -7.97 22.14
C PRO A 335 -18.58 -7.81 20.89
N LEU A 336 -18.34 -8.90 20.17
CA LEU A 336 -17.92 -8.82 18.77
C LEU A 336 -19.16 -8.67 17.90
N VAL A 337 -19.19 -7.64 17.05
CA VAL A 337 -20.27 -7.45 16.07
C VAL A 337 -19.74 -7.80 14.69
N ALA A 338 -20.32 -8.84 14.10
CA ALA A 338 -20.04 -9.28 12.73
C ALA A 338 -21.19 -8.84 11.82
N ARG A 339 -20.89 -8.10 10.76
CA ARG A 339 -21.83 -7.65 9.74
C ARG A 339 -21.66 -8.53 8.51
N PHE A 340 -22.77 -8.98 7.94
CA PHE A 340 -22.78 -9.73 6.70
C PHE A 340 -23.75 -9.11 5.70
N SER A 341 -23.44 -9.23 4.43
CA SER A 341 -24.31 -8.79 3.32
C SER A 341 -24.06 -9.64 2.08
N GLY A 342 -24.96 -9.58 1.10
CA GLY A 342 -24.82 -10.31 -0.16
C GLY A 342 -24.84 -11.83 -0.04
N THR A 343 -25.46 -12.42 0.99
CA THR A 343 -25.51 -13.88 1.17
C THR A 343 -26.51 -14.58 0.26
N ALA A 344 -27.20 -13.84 -0.62
CA ALA A 344 -28.27 -14.33 -1.50
C ALA A 344 -29.40 -15.11 -0.78
N GLY A 345 -29.53 -14.96 0.54
CA GLY A 345 -30.57 -15.61 1.34
C GLY A 345 -30.35 -17.11 1.58
N VAL A 346 -29.09 -17.55 1.65
CA VAL A 346 -28.73 -18.94 1.96
C VAL A 346 -29.39 -19.39 3.28
N ALA A 347 -30.21 -20.45 3.20
CA ALA A 347 -31.10 -20.90 4.28
C ALA A 347 -30.38 -21.23 5.60
N ARG A 348 -29.26 -21.95 5.49
CA ARG A 348 -28.44 -22.40 6.63
C ARG A 348 -27.10 -21.69 6.71
N GLY A 349 -27.02 -20.47 6.19
CA GLY A 349 -25.81 -19.66 6.33
C GLY A 349 -25.53 -19.40 7.80
N TRP A 350 -24.25 -19.36 8.18
CA TRP A 350 -23.86 -19.15 9.58
C TRP A 350 -22.49 -18.47 9.69
N ILE A 351 -22.24 -17.87 10.84
CA ILE A 351 -20.94 -17.31 11.19
C ILE A 351 -20.37 -18.11 12.37
N GLY A 352 -19.11 -18.54 12.24
CA GLY A 352 -18.36 -19.24 13.28
C GLY A 352 -17.05 -18.52 13.64
N ILE A 353 -16.59 -18.70 14.87
CA ILE A 353 -15.37 -18.11 15.44
C ILE A 353 -14.44 -19.23 15.91
N TRP A 354 -13.17 -19.19 15.49
CA TRP A 354 -12.13 -20.15 15.86
C TRP A 354 -10.85 -19.43 16.31
N PRO A 355 -10.01 -20.04 17.17
CA PRO A 355 -8.68 -19.53 17.46
C PRO A 355 -7.81 -19.61 16.20
N ALA A 356 -7.01 -18.59 15.91
CA ALA A 356 -6.03 -18.66 14.83
C ALA A 356 -4.91 -19.68 15.19
N PRO A 357 -4.35 -20.42 14.23
CA PRO A 357 -4.61 -20.39 12.79
C PRO A 357 -5.67 -21.41 12.32
N ALA A 358 -6.56 -21.88 13.19
CA ALA A 358 -7.42 -23.02 12.89
C ALA A 358 -8.40 -22.75 11.74
N PHE A 359 -8.54 -23.75 10.87
CA PHE A 359 -9.55 -23.83 9.81
C PHE A 359 -10.83 -24.54 10.31
N PRO A 360 -12.01 -24.26 9.71
CA PRO A 360 -13.29 -24.84 10.14
C PRO A 360 -13.31 -26.37 10.28
N GLU A 361 -12.50 -27.10 9.50
CA GLU A 361 -12.48 -28.57 9.48
C GLU A 361 -11.68 -29.22 10.63
N ALA A 362 -10.88 -28.46 11.38
CA ALA A 362 -9.91 -29.03 12.33
C ALA A 362 -10.45 -29.19 13.76
N VAL A 363 -11.34 -28.30 14.21
CA VAL A 363 -11.93 -28.28 15.56
C VAL A 363 -13.31 -27.60 15.56
N PRO A 364 -14.21 -27.89 16.52
CA PRO A 364 -15.48 -27.17 16.64
C PRO A 364 -15.30 -25.67 16.82
N ALA A 365 -16.19 -24.87 16.22
CA ALA A 365 -16.22 -23.42 16.43
C ALA A 365 -16.36 -23.08 17.91
N THR A 366 -15.52 -22.18 18.41
CA THR A 366 -15.59 -21.70 19.79
C THR A 366 -16.88 -20.92 20.04
N ARG A 367 -17.37 -20.19 19.04
CA ARG A 367 -18.69 -19.53 19.03
C ARG A 367 -19.27 -19.56 17.63
N TRP A 368 -20.58 -19.69 17.51
CA TRP A 368 -21.24 -19.67 16.22
C TRP A 368 -22.74 -19.34 16.34
N SER A 369 -23.33 -18.87 15.25
CA SER A 369 -24.77 -18.64 15.11
C SER A 369 -25.15 -18.66 13.62
N TYR A 370 -26.33 -19.19 13.29
CA TYR A 370 -26.93 -18.99 11.97
C TYR A 370 -27.22 -17.50 11.73
N LEU A 371 -27.31 -17.09 10.46
CA LEU A 371 -27.47 -15.69 10.06
C LEU A 371 -28.74 -15.02 10.61
N HIS A 372 -29.75 -15.80 10.98
CA HIS A 372 -30.96 -15.31 11.65
C HIS A 372 -30.81 -15.18 13.19
N GLY A 373 -29.59 -15.29 13.72
CA GLY A 373 -29.29 -15.04 15.15
C GLY A 373 -29.71 -16.16 16.11
N SER A 374 -29.80 -17.41 15.66
CA SER A 374 -30.12 -18.58 16.50
C SER A 374 -29.17 -19.74 16.21
N GLN A 375 -29.03 -20.66 17.17
CA GLN A 375 -28.26 -21.91 17.04
C GLN A 375 -29.13 -23.11 16.64
N VAL A 376 -30.40 -22.88 16.29
CA VAL A 376 -31.31 -23.88 15.74
C VAL A 376 -31.41 -23.67 14.23
N ALA A 377 -31.12 -24.70 13.45
CA ALA A 377 -31.18 -24.68 11.99
C ALA A 377 -32.61 -24.46 11.48
N ARG A 378 -32.73 -23.77 10.34
CA ARG A 378 -34.00 -23.57 9.61
C ARG A 378 -33.76 -23.81 8.12
N ASP A 379 -34.76 -24.36 7.44
CA ASP A 379 -34.68 -24.67 5.99
C ASP A 379 -35.30 -23.58 5.11
N GLU A 380 -35.77 -22.50 5.72
CA GLU A 380 -36.31 -21.32 5.05
C GLU A 380 -35.18 -20.38 4.61
N ARG A 381 -35.42 -19.51 3.62
CA ARG A 381 -34.42 -18.52 3.17
C ARG A 381 -33.89 -17.70 4.35
N GLY A 382 -32.56 -17.65 4.46
CA GLY A 382 -31.87 -16.84 5.45
C GLY A 382 -31.89 -15.35 5.09
N PRO A 383 -31.52 -14.48 6.02
CA PRO A 383 -31.35 -13.05 5.72
C PRO A 383 -30.20 -12.84 4.73
N ALA A 384 -30.42 -11.97 3.73
CA ALA A 384 -29.41 -11.59 2.73
C ALA A 384 -28.29 -10.70 3.33
N GLU A 385 -28.63 -9.96 4.38
CA GLU A 385 -27.74 -9.09 5.14
C GLU A 385 -28.20 -8.99 6.61
N GLY A 386 -27.29 -8.60 7.49
CA GLY A 386 -27.60 -8.45 8.91
C GLY A 386 -26.36 -8.33 9.78
N ASN A 387 -26.60 -8.23 11.09
CA ASN A 387 -25.56 -8.15 12.11
C ASN A 387 -25.74 -9.27 13.13
N LEU A 388 -24.68 -10.02 13.42
CA LEU A 388 -24.63 -10.94 14.54
C LEU A 388 -23.74 -10.37 15.64
N ARG A 389 -24.22 -10.49 16.87
CA ARG A 389 -23.49 -10.08 18.07
C ARG A 389 -23.05 -11.31 18.83
N PHE A 390 -21.75 -11.57 18.83
CA PHE A 390 -21.13 -12.64 19.60
C PHE A 390 -20.68 -12.08 20.94
N ALA A 391 -21.16 -12.66 22.04
CA ALA A 391 -20.63 -12.33 23.35
C ALA A 391 -19.22 -12.91 23.46
N THR A 392 -18.19 -12.07 23.60
CA THR A 392 -16.87 -12.56 24.05
C THR A 392 -16.81 -12.76 25.57
N GLY A 393 -17.89 -12.40 26.27
CA GLY A 393 -18.23 -12.90 27.60
C GLY A 393 -19.71 -12.63 27.91
N ALA A 394 -20.46 -13.70 28.20
CA ALA A 394 -21.80 -13.69 28.80
C ALA A 394 -22.32 -15.12 29.12
N ASP A 395 -21.60 -16.18 28.75
CA ASP A 395 -21.67 -17.43 29.51
C ASP A 395 -20.64 -17.32 30.67
N PRO A 396 -21.07 -17.33 31.94
CA PRO A 396 -20.18 -17.23 33.10
C PRO A 396 -19.13 -18.33 33.21
N GLU A 397 -19.28 -19.45 32.50
CA GLU A 397 -18.38 -20.60 32.71
C GLU A 397 -17.19 -20.68 31.73
N GLN A 398 -17.22 -20.07 30.53
CA GLN A 398 -16.12 -20.19 29.55
C GLN A 398 -15.99 -18.97 28.60
N PRO A 399 -15.30 -17.87 28.97
CA PRO A 399 -15.03 -16.73 28.06
C PRO A 399 -14.12 -17.14 26.88
N LEU A 400 -14.14 -16.39 25.77
CA LEU A 400 -13.07 -16.51 24.77
C LEU A 400 -11.76 -16.05 25.42
N PRO A 401 -10.75 -16.92 25.59
CA PRO A 401 -9.48 -16.50 26.17
C PRO A 401 -8.82 -15.40 25.32
N PRO A 402 -8.04 -14.49 25.93
CA PRO A 402 -7.21 -13.58 25.16
C PRO A 402 -6.35 -14.35 24.15
N GLY A 403 -6.30 -13.86 22.91
CA GLY A 403 -5.68 -14.59 21.81
C GLY A 403 -6.18 -14.11 20.44
N GLU A 404 -5.68 -14.73 19.40
CA GLU A 404 -6.06 -14.43 18.02
C GLU A 404 -7.16 -15.36 17.53
N TYR A 405 -8.09 -14.82 16.74
CA TYR A 405 -9.25 -15.54 16.25
C TYR A 405 -9.56 -15.19 14.80
N PHE A 406 -10.26 -16.10 14.12
CA PHE A 406 -10.90 -15.87 12.83
C PHE A 406 -12.41 -15.99 12.96
N ALA A 407 -13.14 -15.08 12.32
CA ALA A 407 -14.56 -15.20 12.04
C ALA A 407 -14.77 -15.62 10.58
N TRP A 408 -15.55 -16.68 10.35
CA TRP A 408 -15.87 -17.21 9.02
C TRP A 408 -17.36 -17.07 8.74
N LEU A 409 -17.72 -16.75 7.49
CA LEU A 409 -19.09 -16.77 6.99
C LEU A 409 -19.25 -17.95 6.03
N LEU A 410 -20.15 -18.89 6.37
CA LEU A 410 -20.24 -20.21 5.76
C LEU A 410 -21.65 -20.47 5.22
N ALA A 411 -21.75 -21.23 4.13
CA ALA A 411 -23.01 -21.49 3.42
C ALA A 411 -23.91 -22.54 4.09
N ASN A 412 -23.33 -23.54 4.75
CA ASN A 412 -24.05 -24.69 5.32
C ASN A 412 -23.15 -25.46 6.31
N ASP A 413 -23.65 -26.60 6.82
CA ASP A 413 -22.93 -27.53 7.70
C ASP A 413 -21.75 -28.28 6.99
N ARG A 414 -21.38 -27.88 5.76
CA ARG A 414 -20.29 -28.46 4.95
C ARG A 414 -19.17 -27.44 4.64
N ASP A 415 -19.06 -26.38 5.44
CA ASP A 415 -17.88 -25.50 5.54
C ASP A 415 -17.45 -24.75 4.27
N GLU A 416 -18.37 -24.50 3.33
CA GLU A 416 -18.12 -23.65 2.16
C GLU A 416 -18.11 -22.17 2.57
N ALA A 417 -16.95 -21.51 2.49
CA ALA A 417 -16.78 -20.10 2.81
C ALA A 417 -17.42 -19.20 1.75
N LEU A 418 -18.37 -18.37 2.19
CA LEU A 418 -19.05 -17.40 1.33
C LEU A 418 -18.26 -16.08 1.20
N ALA A 419 -17.38 -15.78 2.15
CA ALA A 419 -16.55 -14.59 2.16
C ALA A 419 -15.18 -14.88 2.82
N PRO A 420 -14.12 -14.09 2.54
CA PRO A 420 -12.84 -14.22 3.24
C PRO A 420 -12.99 -14.09 4.76
N PRO A 421 -12.26 -14.90 5.55
CA PRO A 421 -12.34 -14.83 7.01
C PRO A 421 -11.79 -13.51 7.54
N GLN A 422 -12.38 -13.01 8.61
CA GLN A 422 -11.94 -11.80 9.28
C GLN A 422 -11.11 -12.16 10.52
N ARG A 423 -9.84 -11.72 10.56
CA ARG A 423 -8.96 -11.89 11.72
C ARG A 423 -9.25 -10.83 12.77
N PHE A 424 -9.31 -11.21 14.03
CA PHE A 424 -9.41 -10.27 15.14
C PHE A 424 -8.71 -10.78 16.39
N GLN A 425 -8.41 -9.87 17.32
CA GLN A 425 -7.75 -10.19 18.59
C GLN A 425 -8.71 -10.03 19.77
N VAL A 426 -8.74 -11.00 20.67
CA VAL A 426 -9.34 -10.84 22.00
C VAL A 426 -8.26 -10.37 22.96
N LEU A 427 -8.41 -9.15 23.48
CA LEU A 427 -7.51 -8.55 24.45
C LEU A 427 -7.95 -8.88 25.89
N PRO A 428 -7.05 -8.83 26.89
CA PRO A 428 -7.44 -8.91 28.29
C PRO A 428 -8.48 -7.86 28.69
N ARG A 429 -9.40 -8.24 29.58
CA ARG A 429 -10.41 -7.33 30.16
C ARG A 429 -9.73 -6.22 30.97
N ARG A 430 -10.07 -4.95 30.70
CA ARG A 430 -9.60 -3.81 31.50
C ARG A 430 -10.55 -3.57 32.68
N ALA A 431 -10.01 -3.18 33.83
CA ALA A 431 -10.84 -2.76 34.96
C ALA A 431 -11.61 -1.47 34.56
N PRO A 432 -12.96 -1.44 34.62
CA PRO A 432 -13.77 -0.29 34.17
C PRO A 432 -13.50 1.04 34.89
N SER A 433 -12.69 1.06 35.95
CA SER A 433 -12.52 2.20 36.85
C SER A 433 -11.51 3.26 36.41
N GLU A 434 -10.72 3.05 35.36
CA GLU A 434 -9.70 4.02 34.91
C GLU A 434 -10.16 4.94 33.77
N LEU A 435 -10.87 4.40 32.77
CA LEU A 435 -11.31 5.15 31.59
C LEU A 435 -12.39 6.19 31.90
N ALA A 436 -13.14 6.03 32.99
CA ALA A 436 -14.22 6.92 33.40
C ALA A 436 -13.77 8.02 34.39
N ARG A 437 -12.50 8.02 34.83
CA ARG A 437 -12.00 9.04 35.77
C ARG A 437 -11.81 10.36 35.01
N PRO A 438 -12.41 11.46 35.48
CA PRO A 438 -12.16 12.78 34.91
C PRO A 438 -10.65 13.09 34.94
N ARG A 439 -10.15 13.59 33.82
CA ARG A 439 -8.81 14.15 33.70
C ARG A 439 -8.86 15.64 34.00
N ASP A 440 -7.88 16.10 34.76
CA ASP A 440 -7.57 17.53 34.96
C ASP A 440 -6.51 18.03 33.97
N ARG A 441 -5.73 17.11 33.40
CA ARG A 441 -4.66 17.37 32.43
C ARG A 441 -4.67 16.35 31.28
N LEU A 442 -4.32 16.82 30.09
CA LEU A 442 -4.16 16.01 28.88
C LEU A 442 -2.71 16.03 28.42
N ARG A 443 -2.06 14.85 28.32
CA ARG A 443 -0.71 14.72 27.79
C ARG A 443 -0.71 14.33 26.32
N VAL A 444 -0.15 15.20 25.47
CA VAL A 444 -0.13 15.04 24.01
C VAL A 444 1.31 14.87 23.55
N LEU A 445 1.60 13.83 22.78
CA LEU A 445 2.89 13.60 22.15
C LEU A 445 2.80 13.81 20.63
N VAL A 446 3.78 14.49 20.05
CA VAL A 446 3.95 14.65 18.60
C VAL A 446 5.33 14.12 18.23
N TRP A 447 5.42 13.21 17.26
CA TRP A 447 6.70 12.65 16.86
C TRP A 447 6.71 12.06 15.44
N ASN A 448 7.61 12.54 14.59
CA ASN A 448 8.06 11.79 13.40
C ASN A 448 9.02 10.68 13.85
N LEU A 449 8.65 9.43 13.56
CA LEU A 449 9.35 8.24 14.04
C LEU A 449 10.55 7.85 13.18
N TRP A 450 10.71 8.41 11.97
CA TRP A 450 11.71 8.05 10.99
C TRP A 450 11.69 6.55 10.65
N HIS A 451 11.05 6.21 9.52
CA HIS A 451 10.86 4.81 9.10
C HIS A 451 10.21 3.90 10.18
N GLY A 452 9.33 4.47 11.00
CA GLY A 452 8.62 3.78 12.07
C GLY A 452 9.50 3.44 13.27
N GLY A 453 10.59 4.18 13.45
CA GLY A 453 11.63 3.94 14.46
C GLY A 453 12.53 2.78 14.09
N ARG A 454 12.56 2.35 12.82
CA ARG A 454 13.23 1.10 12.40
C ARG A 454 14.49 1.33 11.59
N GLU A 455 15.02 2.55 11.54
CA GLU A 455 16.28 2.79 10.83
C GLU A 455 17.41 1.90 11.36
N ASP A 456 17.52 1.78 12.69
CA ASP A 456 18.47 0.88 13.34
C ASP A 456 17.89 -0.55 13.53
N GLY A 457 16.95 -0.96 12.67
CA GLY A 457 16.20 -2.21 12.78
C GLY A 457 15.30 -2.29 14.03
N GLU A 458 15.07 -3.51 14.51
CA GLU A 458 14.18 -3.76 15.66
C GLU A 458 14.69 -3.10 16.96
N ALA A 459 16.01 -2.93 17.12
CA ALA A 459 16.58 -2.24 18.27
C ALA A 459 16.16 -0.77 18.30
N GLY A 460 16.10 -0.09 17.15
CA GLY A 460 15.54 1.25 17.03
C GLY A 460 14.08 1.30 17.49
N PHE A 461 13.28 0.32 17.07
CA PHE A 461 11.86 0.27 17.43
C PHE A 461 11.66 0.10 18.93
N VAL A 462 12.46 -0.77 19.57
CA VAL A 462 12.43 -0.96 21.03
C VAL A 462 12.74 0.35 21.75
N ARG A 463 13.78 1.09 21.34
CA ARG A 463 14.11 2.41 21.92
C ARG A 463 13.01 3.43 21.71
N ALA A 464 12.37 3.45 20.54
CA ALA A 464 11.22 4.32 20.28
C ALA A 464 10.06 3.99 21.21
N LEU A 465 9.78 2.70 21.42
CA LEU A 465 8.76 2.24 22.34
C LEU A 465 9.07 2.56 23.81
N GLU A 466 10.34 2.48 24.22
CA GLU A 466 10.79 2.91 25.56
C GLU A 466 10.54 4.39 25.80
N ILE A 467 10.85 5.24 24.81
CA ILE A 467 10.57 6.68 24.85
C ILE A 467 9.06 6.93 24.98
N LEU A 468 8.25 6.26 24.16
CA LEU A 468 6.79 6.41 24.18
C LEU A 468 6.19 5.95 25.52
N ARG A 469 6.67 4.83 26.07
CA ARG A 469 6.26 4.35 27.40
C ARG A 469 6.63 5.34 28.50
N ALA A 470 7.85 5.88 28.46
CA ALA A 470 8.31 6.85 29.44
C ALA A 470 7.58 8.21 29.32
N ALA A 471 7.18 8.60 28.11
CA ALA A 471 6.36 9.78 27.87
C ALA A 471 4.92 9.59 28.38
N ASP A 472 4.42 8.35 28.36
CA ASP A 472 3.09 7.97 28.86
C ASP A 472 1.97 8.89 28.32
N PRO A 473 1.86 9.04 26.97
CA PRO A 473 0.90 9.95 26.37
C PRO A 473 -0.54 9.52 26.64
N ASP A 474 -1.44 10.50 26.80
CA ASP A 474 -2.88 10.26 26.69
C ASP A 474 -3.30 10.17 25.22
N VAL A 475 -2.65 10.98 24.37
CA VAL A 475 -2.80 11.02 22.93
C VAL A 475 -1.42 11.15 22.28
N ALA A 476 -1.18 10.44 21.17
CA ALA A 476 0.01 10.63 20.35
C ALA A 476 -0.34 10.83 18.86
N LEU A 477 0.33 11.80 18.23
CA LEU A 477 0.32 12.12 16.81
C LEU A 477 1.67 11.63 16.26
N LEU A 478 1.64 10.58 15.46
CA LEU A 478 2.85 9.87 15.02
C LEU A 478 2.95 9.90 13.50
N VAL A 479 4.12 10.31 13.03
CA VAL A 479 4.42 10.49 11.61
C VAL A 479 5.49 9.48 11.19
N GLU A 480 5.52 9.11 9.90
CA GLU A 480 6.39 8.07 9.33
C GLU A 480 6.28 6.72 10.02
N THR A 481 5.07 6.27 10.34
CA THR A 481 4.90 5.04 11.12
C THR A 481 5.12 3.77 10.28
N TYR A 482 4.64 3.74 9.04
CA TYR A 482 4.87 2.68 8.04
C TYR A 482 4.77 1.25 8.61
N GLY A 483 3.68 0.89 9.29
CA GLY A 483 3.55 -0.44 9.93
C GLY A 483 3.88 -0.50 11.42
N SER A 484 4.49 0.54 12.00
CA SER A 484 4.77 0.57 13.45
C SER A 484 3.56 0.96 14.29
N GLY A 485 2.62 1.75 13.76
CA GLY A 485 1.48 2.28 14.52
C GLY A 485 0.67 1.22 15.26
N GLN A 486 0.39 0.08 14.61
CA GLN A 486 -0.30 -1.06 15.25
C GLN A 486 0.49 -1.68 16.40
N ARG A 487 1.79 -1.88 16.19
CA ARG A 487 2.69 -2.46 17.19
C ARG A 487 2.81 -1.55 18.42
N ILE A 488 2.92 -0.24 18.18
CA ILE A 488 2.99 0.78 19.23
C ILE A 488 1.67 0.82 20.02
N ALA A 489 0.54 0.92 19.32
CA ALA A 489 -0.78 0.97 19.95
C ALA A 489 -1.02 -0.27 20.84
N ALA A 490 -0.70 -1.47 20.33
CA ALA A 490 -0.80 -2.71 21.09
C ALA A 490 0.14 -2.70 22.32
N ALA A 491 1.38 -2.24 22.16
CA ALA A 491 2.37 -2.23 23.24
C ALA A 491 2.12 -1.17 24.33
N LEU A 492 1.36 -0.12 24.02
CA LEU A 492 0.96 0.95 24.94
C LEU A 492 -0.47 0.79 25.47
N ASP A 493 -1.22 -0.21 24.99
CA ASP A 493 -2.67 -0.38 25.27
C ASP A 493 -3.49 0.87 24.92
N LEU A 494 -3.25 1.43 23.72
CA LEU A 494 -3.94 2.60 23.19
C LEU A 494 -4.82 2.22 21.99
N HIS A 495 -5.92 2.95 21.81
CA HIS A 495 -6.71 2.93 20.59
C HIS A 495 -5.91 3.56 19.45
N LEU A 496 -6.11 3.04 18.25
CA LEU A 496 -5.43 3.48 17.04
C LEU A 496 -6.46 3.92 16.00
N ALA A 497 -6.27 5.10 15.45
CA ALA A 497 -6.88 5.53 14.21
C ALA A 497 -5.77 5.60 13.14
N MET A 498 -5.90 4.75 12.12
CA MET A 498 -4.99 4.65 10.99
C MET A 498 -5.74 3.93 9.84
N PRO A 499 -5.89 4.55 8.65
CA PRO A 499 -6.69 3.95 7.57
C PRO A 499 -6.17 2.59 7.07
N THR A 500 -4.86 2.39 6.92
CA THR A 500 -4.26 1.05 6.70
C THR A 500 -2.98 0.84 7.50
N PRO A 501 -2.59 -0.43 7.77
CA PRO A 501 -1.39 -0.75 8.52
C PRO A 501 -0.11 -0.06 8.03
N ALA A 502 0.02 0.21 6.73
CA ALA A 502 1.24 0.74 6.12
C ALA A 502 1.31 2.27 6.05
N ASP A 503 0.32 2.98 6.60
CA ASP A 503 0.20 4.43 6.42
C ASP A 503 1.33 5.21 7.10
N ASN A 504 1.53 6.43 6.58
CA ASN A 504 2.46 7.41 7.13
C ASN A 504 2.03 7.84 8.55
N LEU A 505 0.77 8.24 8.72
CA LEU A 505 0.25 8.88 9.93
C LEU A 505 -0.50 7.90 10.83
N ALA A 506 -0.36 8.06 12.15
CA ALA A 506 -1.11 7.29 13.14
C ALA A 506 -1.51 8.15 14.36
N LEU A 507 -2.82 8.17 14.65
CA LEU A 507 -3.36 8.76 15.87
C LEU A 507 -3.56 7.69 16.93
N LEU A 508 -2.96 7.87 18.10
CA LEU A 508 -3.12 6.98 19.25
C LEU A 508 -3.82 7.71 20.38
N SER A 509 -4.72 7.02 21.09
CA SER A 509 -5.50 7.61 22.18
C SER A 509 -5.85 6.59 23.26
N ARG A 510 -5.87 7.01 24.53
CA ARG A 510 -6.43 6.18 25.62
C ARG A 510 -7.92 5.94 25.49
N TRP A 511 -8.63 6.80 24.75
CA TRP A 511 -10.07 6.72 24.51
C TRP A 511 -10.36 6.34 23.06
N PRO A 512 -11.46 5.63 22.80
CA PRO A 512 -11.84 5.25 21.44
C PRO A 512 -12.11 6.50 20.59
N PHE A 513 -11.75 6.41 19.31
CA PHE A 513 -12.11 7.42 18.33
C PHE A 513 -13.60 7.28 18.01
N ALA A 514 -14.37 8.34 18.25
CA ALA A 514 -15.73 8.44 17.79
C ALA A 514 -15.78 8.53 16.26
N GLU A 515 -14.76 9.19 15.67
CA GLU A 515 -14.62 9.39 14.24
C GLU A 515 -13.16 9.44 13.82
N VAL A 516 -12.93 9.08 12.56
CA VAL A 516 -11.65 9.18 11.87
C VAL A 516 -11.88 9.85 10.52
N TRP A 517 -11.00 10.77 10.15
CA TRP A 517 -11.11 11.58 8.94
C TRP A 517 -9.83 11.48 8.12
N GLU A 518 -9.94 11.16 6.85
CA GLU A 518 -8.88 11.41 5.88
C GLU A 518 -8.98 12.87 5.43
N LEU A 519 -7.89 13.63 5.59
CA LEU A 519 -7.87 15.08 5.38
C LEU A 519 -6.91 15.46 4.25
N GLY A 520 -7.45 15.56 3.04
CA GLY A 520 -6.63 15.83 1.84
C GLY A 520 -6.10 14.52 1.27
N GLU A 521 -4.89 14.53 0.73
CA GLU A 521 -4.23 13.28 0.37
C GLU A 521 -3.86 12.53 1.64
N ARG A 522 -4.10 11.22 1.62
CA ARG A 522 -3.97 10.33 2.78
C ARG A 522 -2.60 10.37 3.44
N PHE A 523 -1.56 10.69 2.67
CA PHE A 523 -0.19 10.80 3.17
C PHE A 523 0.03 12.04 4.06
N HIS A 524 -0.75 13.11 3.87
CA HIS A 524 -0.52 14.42 4.46
C HIS A 524 -1.40 14.76 5.66
N GLY A 525 -2.55 14.08 5.81
CA GLY A 525 -3.54 14.47 6.83
C GLY A 525 -4.43 13.37 7.37
N LEU A 526 -4.38 13.21 8.69
CA LEU A 526 -5.24 12.30 9.43
C LEU A 526 -5.92 13.03 10.59
N GLY A 527 -7.26 12.98 10.64
CA GLY A 527 -8.06 13.55 11.71
C GLY A 527 -8.77 12.49 12.53
N GLY A 528 -9.14 12.82 13.76
CA GLY A 528 -10.00 11.98 14.58
C GLY A 528 -10.68 12.77 15.70
N VAL A 529 -11.79 12.26 16.20
CA VAL A 529 -12.49 12.83 17.36
C VAL A 529 -12.48 11.83 18.50
N ILE A 530 -12.08 12.28 19.67
CA ILE A 530 -12.13 11.52 20.92
C ILE A 530 -12.98 12.28 21.94
N ASP A 531 -13.57 11.55 22.88
CA ASP A 531 -14.22 12.14 24.05
C ASP A 531 -13.41 11.84 25.30
N VAL A 532 -12.89 12.91 25.93
CA VAL A 532 -12.00 12.81 27.07
C VAL A 532 -12.78 13.20 28.33
N PRO A 533 -13.01 12.29 29.29
CA PRO A 533 -13.68 12.62 30.55
C PRO A 533 -13.00 13.79 31.25
N GLY A 534 -13.78 14.84 31.55
CA GLY A 534 -13.28 16.09 32.12
C GLY A 534 -12.99 17.19 31.08
N PHE A 535 -12.63 16.82 29.84
CA PHE A 535 -12.37 17.76 28.74
C PHE A 535 -13.53 17.84 27.73
N GLY A 536 -14.28 16.76 27.57
CA GLY A 536 -15.30 16.60 26.54
C GLY A 536 -14.70 16.22 25.18
N PRO A 537 -15.45 16.41 24.08
CA PRO A 537 -15.01 16.04 22.75
C PRO A 537 -13.86 16.95 22.26
N LEU A 538 -12.87 16.35 21.62
CA LEU A 538 -11.68 17.00 21.08
C LEU A 538 -11.36 16.45 19.68
N ALA A 539 -11.02 17.33 18.74
CA ALA A 539 -10.45 16.93 17.46
C ALA A 539 -8.92 16.86 17.55
N LEU A 540 -8.37 15.77 17.02
CA LEU A 540 -6.95 15.53 16.82
C LEU A 540 -6.68 15.55 15.32
N VAL A 541 -5.63 16.23 14.89
CA VAL A 541 -5.21 16.30 13.49
C VAL A 541 -3.70 16.10 13.44
N ASP A 542 -3.27 15.04 12.77
CA ASP A 542 -1.88 14.70 12.49
C ASP A 542 -1.54 15.10 11.06
N VAL A 543 -0.34 15.65 10.84
CA VAL A 543 0.10 16.15 9.54
C VAL A 543 1.54 15.74 9.22
N TRP A 544 1.78 15.49 7.94
CA TRP A 544 3.12 15.50 7.34
C TRP A 544 3.05 16.35 6.07
N LEU A 545 3.74 17.48 6.06
CA LEU A 545 3.72 18.40 4.91
C LEU A 545 4.98 18.18 4.05
N SER A 546 4.88 18.37 2.74
CA SER A 546 5.99 18.19 1.82
C SER A 546 6.97 19.36 1.85
N TYR A 547 8.19 19.14 1.35
CA TYR A 547 9.16 20.18 1.01
C TYR A 547 9.56 20.07 -0.46
N ALA A 548 9.61 21.19 -1.18
CA ALA A 548 9.88 21.21 -2.62
C ALA A 548 11.37 21.24 -3.01
N ALA A 549 12.27 21.37 -2.03
CA ALA A 549 13.71 21.34 -2.25
C ALA A 549 14.43 20.92 -0.98
N GLU A 550 15.55 20.22 -1.16
CA GLU A 550 16.39 19.78 -0.05
C GLU A 550 17.13 20.99 0.56
N ILE A 551 16.62 21.47 1.70
CA ILE A 551 17.17 22.60 2.47
C ILE A 551 17.54 22.21 3.91
N TRP A 552 17.53 20.91 4.20
CA TRP A 552 17.78 20.34 5.52
C TRP A 552 19.18 19.71 5.60
N GLU A 553 19.70 19.20 4.48
CA GLU A 553 21.06 18.71 4.37
C GLU A 553 22.15 19.76 4.70
N GLU A 554 23.32 19.27 5.13
CA GLU A 554 24.45 20.12 5.51
C GLU A 554 24.88 21.02 4.33
N GLY A 555 24.71 22.33 4.50
CA GLY A 555 25.11 23.33 3.51
C GLY A 555 24.20 23.44 2.28
N SER A 556 23.06 22.76 2.23
CA SER A 556 22.09 22.93 1.14
C SER A 556 21.36 24.28 1.26
N ARG A 557 20.91 24.63 2.47
CA ARG A 557 20.20 25.89 2.76
C ARG A 557 20.99 27.15 2.40
N ALA A 558 22.30 27.15 2.60
CA ALA A 558 23.17 28.28 2.29
C ALA A 558 23.20 28.63 0.78
N ARG A 559 22.72 27.73 -0.08
CA ARG A 559 22.64 27.91 -1.53
C ARG A 559 21.30 28.50 -1.98
N CYS A 560 20.35 28.70 -1.07
CA CYS A 560 19.02 29.22 -1.36
C CYS A 560 18.82 30.60 -0.74
N SER A 561 18.31 31.55 -1.53
CA SER A 561 17.87 32.83 -1.00
C SER A 561 16.54 32.70 -0.23
N PRO A 562 16.23 33.62 0.71
CA PRO A 562 14.93 33.63 1.40
C PRO A 562 13.73 33.65 0.44
N THR A 563 13.83 34.36 -0.69
CA THR A 563 12.79 34.41 -1.72
C THR A 563 12.57 33.04 -2.36
N GLU A 564 13.63 32.31 -2.68
CA GLU A 564 13.54 30.96 -3.25
C GLU A 564 12.96 29.96 -2.25
N MET A 565 13.40 30.02 -0.98
CA MET A 565 12.85 29.17 0.08
C MET A 565 11.36 29.42 0.30
N LEU A 566 10.92 30.69 0.30
CA LEU A 566 9.51 31.04 0.41
C LEU A 566 8.70 30.51 -0.79
N ALA A 567 9.21 30.67 -2.01
CA ALA A 567 8.54 30.17 -3.20
C ALA A 567 8.45 28.63 -3.22
N GLN A 568 9.47 27.93 -2.73
CA GLN A 568 9.46 26.47 -2.57
C GLN A 568 8.45 26.04 -1.50
N HIS A 569 8.46 26.71 -0.34
CA HIS A 569 7.52 26.50 0.75
C HIS A 569 6.06 26.69 0.30
N GLU A 570 5.78 27.72 -0.50
CA GLU A 570 4.45 27.98 -1.05
C GLU A 570 3.94 26.86 -1.97
N ARG A 571 4.83 26.24 -2.75
CA ARG A 571 4.49 25.13 -3.66
C ARG A 571 4.39 23.76 -2.98
N SER A 572 4.84 23.66 -1.73
CA SER A 572 4.88 22.41 -0.97
C SER A 572 4.09 22.54 0.34
N ALA A 573 4.75 22.77 1.48
CA ALA A 573 4.12 22.74 2.79
C ALA A 573 2.88 23.64 2.93
N LEU A 574 2.88 24.85 2.34
CA LEU A 574 1.67 25.69 2.36
C LEU A 574 0.53 25.10 1.50
N ALA A 575 0.85 24.57 0.32
CA ALA A 575 -0.13 23.98 -0.58
C ALA A 575 -0.79 22.75 0.06
N ASP A 576 0.00 21.88 0.71
CA ASP A 576 -0.48 20.71 1.43
C ASP A 576 -1.36 21.11 2.61
N LEU A 577 -0.91 22.10 3.40
CA LEU A 577 -1.69 22.63 4.51
C LEU A 577 -3.03 23.19 4.02
N ASP A 578 -3.06 23.97 2.94
CA ASP A 578 -4.30 24.50 2.38
C ASP A 578 -5.21 23.42 1.80
N ALA A 579 -4.64 22.35 1.23
CA ALA A 579 -5.38 21.18 0.78
C ALA A 579 -6.06 20.45 1.95
N LEU A 580 -5.35 20.28 3.08
CA LEU A 580 -5.83 19.65 4.31
C LEU A 580 -6.85 20.51 5.07
N LEU A 581 -6.65 21.82 5.13
CA LEU A 581 -7.53 22.74 5.86
C LEU A 581 -8.92 22.82 5.24
N ARG A 582 -9.08 22.58 3.93
CA ARG A 582 -10.37 22.55 3.24
C ARG A 582 -11.34 21.49 3.78
N PRO A 583 -11.01 20.17 3.75
CA PRO A 583 -11.86 19.15 4.34
C PRO A 583 -11.97 19.30 5.86
N LEU A 584 -10.91 19.72 6.57
CA LEU A 584 -10.99 19.95 8.02
C LEU A 584 -12.04 21.02 8.37
N ARG A 585 -12.08 22.15 7.65
CA ARG A 585 -13.10 23.19 7.84
C ARG A 585 -14.51 22.65 7.63
N ARG A 586 -14.73 21.77 6.64
CA ARG A 586 -16.03 21.13 6.41
C ARG A 586 -16.44 20.25 7.60
N ARG A 587 -15.53 19.38 8.06
CA ARG A 587 -15.77 18.50 9.22
C ARG A 587 -16.10 19.27 10.50
N LEU A 588 -15.47 20.43 10.68
CA LEU A 588 -15.69 21.28 11.85
C LEU A 588 -16.94 22.15 11.73
N ALA A 589 -17.36 22.54 10.51
CA ALA A 589 -18.58 23.31 10.27
C ALA A 589 -19.87 22.50 10.53
N GLU A 590 -19.81 21.18 10.37
CA GLU A 590 -20.92 20.26 10.63
C GLU A 590 -21.15 19.98 12.13
N ARG A 591 -20.43 20.67 13.02
CA ARG A 591 -20.39 20.37 14.46
C ARG A 591 -20.65 21.59 15.32
N ALA A 592 -21.04 21.32 16.57
CA ALA A 592 -20.85 22.28 17.64
C ALA A 592 -19.35 22.63 17.78
N PRO A 593 -18.99 23.83 18.24
CA PRO A 593 -17.60 24.26 18.38
C PRO A 593 -16.74 23.22 19.10
N LEU A 594 -15.78 22.67 18.36
CA LEU A 594 -14.92 21.57 18.81
C LEU A 594 -13.48 22.10 18.96
N PRO A 595 -12.84 21.98 20.13
CA PRO A 595 -11.42 22.28 20.26
C PRO A 595 -10.59 21.36 19.38
N VAL A 596 -9.54 21.90 18.77
CA VAL A 596 -8.68 21.21 17.81
C VAL A 596 -7.24 21.23 18.29
N LEU A 597 -6.60 20.07 18.26
CA LEU A 597 -5.17 19.89 18.39
C LEU A 597 -4.63 19.44 17.04
N LEU A 598 -3.79 20.24 16.41
CA LEU A 598 -3.21 19.97 15.10
C LEU A 598 -1.69 19.94 15.24
N GLY A 599 -1.07 18.79 15.05
CA GLY A 599 0.37 18.64 15.17
C GLY A 599 0.93 17.65 14.15
N GLY A 600 2.25 17.49 14.16
CA GLY A 600 2.97 16.62 13.24
C GLY A 600 4.23 17.29 12.73
N ASP A 601 4.73 16.79 11.60
CA ASP A 601 5.91 17.28 10.91
C ASP A 601 5.48 18.23 9.78
N PHE A 602 5.87 19.49 9.90
CA PHE A 602 5.46 20.51 8.95
C PHE A 602 6.46 20.70 7.81
N ASN A 603 7.64 20.07 7.87
CA ASN A 603 8.77 20.37 6.98
C ASN A 603 8.90 21.88 6.69
N SER A 604 8.68 22.67 7.72
CA SER A 604 8.59 24.12 7.65
C SER A 604 9.00 24.69 8.99
N MET A 605 9.63 25.86 8.95
CA MET A 605 10.06 26.54 10.15
C MET A 605 8.95 27.41 10.74
N SER A 606 9.15 27.82 11.99
CA SER A 606 8.20 28.69 12.67
C SER A 606 8.37 30.16 12.29
N HIS A 607 7.29 30.82 11.90
CA HIS A 607 7.25 32.27 11.79
C HIS A 607 7.41 32.99 13.15
N GLU A 608 7.18 32.30 14.27
CA GLU A 608 7.40 32.83 15.63
C GLU A 608 8.85 32.62 16.12
N ASP A 609 9.65 31.79 15.42
CA ASP A 609 11.07 31.57 15.74
C ASP A 609 11.95 32.49 14.88
N TYR A 610 11.59 32.66 13.61
CA TYR A 610 12.25 33.55 12.65
C TYR A 610 11.83 35.01 12.83
N VAL A 611 12.08 35.55 14.03
CA VAL A 611 11.73 36.91 14.43
C VAL A 611 12.99 37.78 14.61
N GLU A 612 12.82 39.10 14.57
CA GLU A 612 13.93 40.05 14.68
C GLU A 612 14.77 39.86 15.96
N SER A 613 14.12 39.57 17.09
CA SER A 613 14.81 39.30 18.37
C SER A 613 15.68 38.04 18.35
N ALA A 614 15.46 37.13 17.38
CA ALA A 614 16.21 35.88 17.22
C ALA A 614 17.13 35.88 15.98
N ARG A 615 17.36 37.05 15.36
CA ARG A 615 18.21 37.20 14.16
C ARG A 615 19.60 36.58 14.33
N SER A 616 20.19 36.63 15.53
CA SER A 616 21.50 36.02 15.80
C SER A 616 21.50 34.49 15.73
N GLN A 617 20.34 33.84 15.81
CA GLN A 617 20.19 32.38 15.81
C GLN A 617 19.70 31.86 14.45
N TYR A 618 18.85 32.62 13.75
CA TYR A 618 18.17 32.19 12.52
C TYR A 618 18.52 33.03 11.27
N GLY A 619 19.24 34.15 11.43
CA GLY A 619 19.50 35.08 10.33
C GLY A 619 18.32 36.01 10.07
N GLU A 620 18.03 36.28 8.80
CA GLU A 620 16.93 37.18 8.41
C GLU A 620 15.57 36.68 8.95
N PRO A 621 14.72 37.56 9.52
CA PRO A 621 13.37 37.21 9.89
C PRO A 621 12.55 36.80 8.66
N ILE A 622 11.84 35.68 8.79
CA ILE A 622 11.02 35.09 7.72
C ILE A 622 9.68 34.68 8.33
N ALA A 623 8.61 35.25 7.79
CA ALA A 623 7.26 34.89 8.18
C ALA A 623 6.81 33.63 7.42
N TRP A 624 7.26 32.46 7.87
CA TRP A 624 6.98 31.18 7.22
C TRP A 624 5.48 30.95 6.98
N PRO A 625 5.03 30.83 5.71
CA PRO A 625 3.62 30.91 5.38
C PRO A 625 2.72 29.85 6.02
N ALA A 626 3.18 28.61 6.20
CA ALA A 626 2.35 27.53 6.73
C ALA A 626 2.00 27.75 8.21
N THR A 627 3.00 28.01 9.04
CA THR A 627 2.78 28.27 10.47
C THR A 627 2.04 29.58 10.70
N ARG A 628 2.31 30.62 9.88
CA ARG A 628 1.55 31.89 9.91
C ARG A 628 0.08 31.70 9.56
N ARG A 629 -0.23 30.88 8.55
CA ARG A 629 -1.61 30.60 8.13
C ARG A 629 -2.44 30.00 9.26
N LEU A 630 -1.87 29.14 10.10
CA LEU A 630 -2.57 28.58 11.24
C LEU A 630 -2.90 29.64 12.31
N VAL A 631 -1.96 30.54 12.60
CA VAL A 631 -2.20 31.66 13.53
C VAL A 631 -3.28 32.61 13.00
N GLU A 632 -3.27 32.92 11.71
CA GLU A 632 -4.32 33.70 11.05
C GLU A 632 -5.71 33.01 11.14
N LEU A 633 -5.76 31.69 11.32
CA LEU A 633 -6.98 30.91 11.52
C LEU A 633 -7.33 30.69 13.00
N GLY A 634 -6.64 31.39 13.90
CA GLY A 634 -6.91 31.40 15.34
C GLY A 634 -6.33 30.21 16.09
N PHE A 635 -5.37 29.48 15.50
CA PHE A 635 -4.57 28.52 16.26
C PHE A 635 -3.43 29.22 16.99
N GLY A 636 -3.07 28.77 18.19
CA GLY A 636 -1.82 29.15 18.83
C GLY A 636 -0.76 28.05 18.67
N ASP A 637 0.52 28.41 18.71
CA ASP A 637 1.65 27.48 18.79
C ASP A 637 1.92 27.07 20.24
N ALA A 638 1.62 25.81 20.60
CA ALA A 638 1.67 25.36 21.99
C ALA A 638 3.09 25.41 22.58
N TRP A 639 4.13 25.29 21.76
CA TRP A 639 5.52 25.41 22.22
C TRP A 639 5.80 26.85 22.66
N ARG A 640 5.46 27.83 21.81
CA ARG A 640 5.69 29.26 22.11
C ARG A 640 4.79 29.81 23.20
N ALA A 641 3.61 29.23 23.38
CA ALA A 641 2.76 29.56 24.53
C ALA A 641 3.42 29.21 25.87
N VAL A 642 4.22 28.14 25.93
CA VAL A 642 4.95 27.71 27.12
C VAL A 642 6.35 28.34 27.18
N HIS A 643 7.01 28.46 26.03
CA HIS A 643 8.38 28.95 25.86
C HIS A 643 8.39 30.21 24.98
N PRO A 644 7.98 31.39 25.51
CA PRO A 644 7.83 32.60 24.71
C PRO A 644 9.15 33.20 24.22
N GLY A 645 10.28 32.82 24.83
CA GLY A 645 11.62 33.21 24.37
C GLY A 645 12.17 32.21 23.35
N VAL A 646 12.84 32.70 22.31
CA VAL A 646 13.46 31.87 21.26
C VAL A 646 14.86 31.42 21.66
N ASP A 647 15.07 30.11 21.72
CA ASP A 647 16.36 29.44 21.92
C ASP A 647 16.43 28.25 20.94
N ARG A 648 17.03 28.47 19.77
CA ARG A 648 17.17 27.48 18.68
C ARG A 648 17.75 26.16 19.16
N ALA A 649 18.66 26.19 20.13
CA ALA A 649 19.27 24.97 20.65
C ALA A 649 18.29 24.18 21.55
N ALA A 650 17.47 24.85 22.35
CA ALA A 650 16.44 24.22 23.17
C ALA A 650 15.19 23.85 22.36
N ASP A 651 14.89 24.59 21.30
CA ASP A 651 13.62 24.54 20.56
C ASP A 651 13.64 23.56 19.39
N ARG A 652 14.82 23.31 18.80
CA ARG A 652 14.96 22.46 17.60
C ARG A 652 14.33 21.07 17.76
N THR A 653 13.75 20.57 16.69
CA THR A 653 13.27 19.18 16.58
C THR A 653 13.98 18.42 15.48
N TRP A 654 14.49 19.11 14.45
CA TRP A 654 15.44 18.61 13.47
C TRP A 654 16.85 19.09 13.82
N SER A 655 17.92 18.28 13.83
CA SER A 655 17.90 16.81 13.88
C SER A 655 18.81 16.28 15.00
N PRO A 656 18.30 15.46 15.93
CA PRO A 656 19.12 14.79 16.93
C PRO A 656 20.13 13.79 16.33
N ARG A 657 19.87 13.24 15.13
CA ARG A 657 20.76 12.28 14.45
C ARG A 657 21.81 12.97 13.59
N PHE A 658 21.49 14.14 13.07
CA PHE A 658 22.34 14.87 12.15
C PHE A 658 22.69 16.26 12.72
N PRO A 659 23.60 16.35 13.72
CA PRO A 659 23.91 17.61 14.40
C PRO A 659 24.61 18.66 13.52
N ARG A 660 25.06 18.26 12.31
CA ARG A 660 25.66 19.16 11.31
C ARG A 660 24.64 19.72 10.31
N GLN A 661 23.44 19.15 10.27
CA GLN A 661 22.33 19.70 9.49
C GLN A 661 21.71 20.89 10.22
N GLU A 662 20.81 21.57 9.52
CA GLU A 662 20.09 22.71 10.08
C GLU A 662 19.34 22.32 11.35
N GLN A 663 19.45 23.15 12.39
CA GLN A 663 18.93 22.79 13.71
C GLN A 663 17.67 23.60 14.02
N ASP A 664 16.56 23.27 13.35
CA ASP A 664 15.31 24.03 13.42
C ASP A 664 14.18 23.27 14.11
N ARG A 665 13.19 24.02 14.57
CA ARG A 665 11.92 23.46 15.03
C ARG A 665 10.98 23.37 13.83
N ILE A 666 10.68 22.13 13.44
CA ILE A 666 9.82 21.82 12.29
C ILE A 666 8.65 20.90 12.64
N ASP A 667 8.65 20.36 13.86
CA ASP A 667 7.53 19.61 14.41
C ASP A 667 6.75 20.50 15.38
N PHE A 668 5.42 20.45 15.30
CA PHE A 668 4.55 21.40 16.00
C PHE A 668 3.37 20.73 16.69
N LEU A 669 2.85 21.42 17.71
CA LEU A 669 1.48 21.26 18.16
C LEU A 669 0.80 22.63 18.17
N PHE A 670 -0.10 22.85 17.23
CA PHE A 670 -1.02 23.98 17.22
C PHE A 670 -2.31 23.62 17.94
N TRP A 671 -2.86 24.54 18.72
CA TRP A 671 -4.14 24.33 19.41
C TRP A 671 -5.14 25.43 19.09
N ARG A 672 -6.42 25.08 19.05
CA ARG A 672 -7.52 26.02 18.96
C ARG A 672 -8.65 25.62 19.88
N GLY A 673 -9.06 26.53 20.75
CA GLY A 673 -10.19 26.34 21.66
C GLY A 673 -10.01 27.17 22.92
N GLU A 674 -10.99 28.02 23.24
CA GLU A 674 -10.87 29.06 24.28
C GLU A 674 -10.58 28.51 25.68
N ARG A 675 -10.99 27.27 25.94
CA ARG A 675 -10.81 26.61 27.23
C ARG A 675 -9.52 25.81 27.31
N LEU A 676 -8.84 25.48 26.21
CA LEU A 676 -7.59 24.72 26.26
C LEU A 676 -6.39 25.64 26.45
N VAL A 677 -5.55 25.32 27.43
CA VAL A 677 -4.34 26.08 27.74
C VAL A 677 -3.15 25.13 27.85
N PRO A 678 -2.11 25.26 26.99
CA PRO A 678 -0.82 24.62 27.20
C PRO A 678 -0.17 25.10 28.49
N ARG A 679 0.30 24.18 29.33
CA ARG A 679 0.92 24.47 30.64
C ARG A 679 2.38 24.06 30.71
N ALA A 680 2.73 22.97 30.04
CA ALA A 680 4.10 22.51 29.94
C ALA A 680 4.35 21.92 28.55
N ALA A 681 5.58 22.05 28.09
CA ALA A 681 6.08 21.51 26.84
C ALA A 681 7.54 21.11 27.06
N ARG A 682 7.93 19.91 26.60
CA ARG A 682 9.31 19.43 26.66
C ARG A 682 9.67 18.63 25.43
N ARG A 683 10.94 18.70 25.05
CA ARG A 683 11.54 17.92 23.97
C ARG A 683 12.20 16.65 24.53
N ILE A 684 12.15 15.56 23.76
CA ILE A 684 12.95 14.35 23.95
C ILE A 684 13.79 14.15 22.68
N ASP A 685 15.11 14.28 22.80
CA ASP A 685 16.07 14.20 21.69
C ASP A 685 17.25 13.26 22.00
N ARG A 686 17.14 12.45 23.05
CA ARG A 686 18.22 11.57 23.53
C ARG A 686 17.68 10.24 24.03
N HIS A 687 18.48 9.20 23.83
CA HIS A 687 18.31 7.88 24.40
C HIS A 687 19.71 7.34 24.78
N PRO A 688 19.88 6.63 25.91
CA PRO A 688 21.20 6.12 26.34
C PRO A 688 21.93 5.27 25.29
N GLU A 689 21.15 4.55 24.47
CA GLU A 689 21.66 3.64 23.42
C GLU A 689 21.61 4.25 22.01
N GLY A 690 21.46 5.57 21.90
CA GLY A 690 21.30 6.27 20.63
C GLY A 690 19.83 6.55 20.33
N PHE A 691 19.53 7.78 19.94
CA PHE A 691 18.17 8.22 19.69
C PHE A 691 17.63 7.59 18.40
N PRO A 692 16.38 7.07 18.36
CA PRO A 692 15.92 6.19 17.27
C PRO A 692 15.31 6.91 16.06
N SER A 693 15.19 8.24 16.11
CA SER A 693 14.61 9.07 15.06
C SER A 693 15.50 10.27 14.78
N ASP A 694 15.51 10.78 13.56
CA ASP A 694 16.12 12.06 13.19
C ASP A 694 15.25 13.27 13.55
N HIS A 695 14.04 13.07 14.07
CA HIS A 695 13.20 14.10 14.71
C HIS A 695 13.09 13.90 16.22
N ALA A 696 13.19 14.98 16.99
CA ALA A 696 12.92 14.95 18.42
C ALA A 696 11.42 14.83 18.71
N ALA A 697 11.04 14.07 19.74
CA ALA A 697 9.66 13.98 20.19
C ALA A 697 9.29 15.22 21.03
N LEU A 698 8.08 15.75 20.84
CA LEU A 698 7.54 16.83 21.66
C LEU A 698 6.43 16.29 22.56
N VAL A 699 6.47 16.65 23.84
CA VAL A 699 5.44 16.29 24.83
C VAL A 699 4.85 17.54 25.44
N PHE A 700 3.53 17.68 25.35
CA PHE A 700 2.76 18.80 25.85
C PHE A 700 1.81 18.36 26.95
N GLU A 701 1.55 19.27 27.89
CA GLU A 701 0.52 19.12 28.91
C GLU A 701 -0.48 20.26 28.79
N LEU A 702 -1.74 19.93 28.53
CA LEU A 702 -2.82 20.90 28.39
C LEU A 702 -3.82 20.75 29.53
N GLU A 703 -4.39 21.87 29.94
CA GLU A 703 -5.45 21.94 30.95
C GLU A 703 -6.64 22.73 30.43
N LEU A 704 -7.81 22.53 31.07
CA LEU A 704 -8.92 23.46 30.90
C LEU A 704 -8.70 24.72 31.73
N ARG A 705 -8.95 25.89 31.13
CA ARG A 705 -9.01 27.18 31.82
C ARG A 705 -10.13 27.13 32.84
N ARG A 706 -9.78 27.32 34.11
CA ARG A 706 -10.71 27.40 35.23
C ARG A 706 -11.51 28.70 35.21
#